data_AF-J7SC09-F1
#
_entry.id   AF-J7SC09-F1
#
_cell.length_a   1.000
_cell.length_b   1.000
_cell.length_c   1.000
_cell.angle_alpha   90.00
_cell.angle_beta   90.00
_cell.angle_gamma   90.00
#
_symmetry.space_group_name_H-M   'P 1'
#
loop_
_entity.id
_entity.type
_entity.pdbx_description
1 polymer ?
#
loop_
_entity_poly.entity_id
_entity_poly.type
_entity_poly.pdbx_seq_one_letter_code
_entity_poly.pdbx_strand_id
1 'polypeptide(L)'
;MDTIPEVLIPEVLKGLEDELSRLRTSQEKVLAIVSLLHRFTPESAGTAELSASRDNFAGNEASNEALFQGIDKLAHIHNIRDEFAKIMLDQSRRTASAYDLSKRRDHAMWGLQACPLLLEGMPKEALADASERSDWKPAWIVEGRQPEFISSSSSNNRSVHYETNANPLESMNLWGNMPAIDVLNIRHNEQKVSEDMAIAFIASGDLRDVVRTINEMPHDYPGELTVVLNDVNPMVVARNLALLLVLGMAENKRQAADIAVHLWYSAFLPHMYQLQLQLIIRDILESVDADGSLKCDLSPKSRIEGRPGRGTVGVLISCLLSQPLYQVGDAQNELARARLLHARGDRLHREYWPLDPSHRLAFHEFRVYGLLLPFGAANAHLNTPNRLLFSPSGRWLQADKVNPLSGWHLPSVIKVGKKHGALPLDIYGCMYFYVSDQLREFASRISSLRIKFQLFNMDACELATELSSGALSRYGLSADTRFDRIDASNLMDPHYLGVAPVLNSWGSLLKQNSHATLLAHFINWVSAQPKGVPGMLDIPRIIMECRADKLIPEPPPRCTREVLDEYTMMASICYTQAFNARYENSKAFKEYLDSQNLPSVLRTSGLRVKRKHTIVPHRLEGSLKSPSALPSFPDAQSIYLHIAVSDNTWAERYMELGRV
;
A
#
# COMPACT_ATOMS: atom_id res chain seq x y z
N MET A 1 30.64 24.79 21.08
CA MET A 1 31.05 23.45 20.60
C MET A 1 32.13 23.68 19.57
N ASP A 2 33.36 23.28 19.86
CA ASP A 2 34.49 23.49 18.97
C ASP A 2 34.45 22.45 17.85
N THR A 3 34.06 22.88 16.65
CA THR A 3 34.09 22.05 15.44
C THR A 3 35.54 21.85 14.98
N ILE A 4 35.90 20.62 14.58
CA ILE A 4 37.21 20.32 14.03
C ILE A 4 37.29 20.96 12.63
N PRO A 5 38.25 21.88 12.36
CA PRO A 5 38.51 22.31 10.99
C PRO A 5 38.86 21.11 10.12
N GLU A 6 38.33 21.04 8.90
CA GLU A 6 38.51 19.95 7.93
C GLU A 6 40.00 19.52 7.75
N VAL A 7 40.92 20.44 8.00
CA VAL A 7 42.38 20.26 7.98
C VAL A 7 42.91 19.28 9.05
N LEU A 8 42.20 19.05 10.17
CA LEU A 8 42.65 18.22 11.30
C LEU A 8 42.12 16.77 11.28
N ILE A 9 41.16 16.42 10.41
CA ILE A 9 40.60 15.05 10.34
C ILE A 9 41.67 13.98 10.06
N PRO A 10 42.61 14.19 9.12
CA PRO A 10 43.67 13.22 8.89
C PRO A 10 44.54 12.99 10.14
N GLU A 11 44.78 14.01 10.95
CA GLU A 11 45.55 13.89 12.20
C GLU A 11 44.76 13.14 13.28
N VAL A 12 43.44 13.38 13.39
CA VAL A 12 42.56 12.67 14.32
C VAL A 12 42.47 11.19 13.96
N LEU A 13 42.29 10.86 12.68
CA LEU A 13 42.24 9.48 12.21
C LEU A 13 43.58 8.77 12.39
N LYS A 14 44.69 9.46 12.15
CA LYS A 14 46.04 8.92 12.41
C LYS A 14 46.27 8.67 13.90
N GLY A 15 45.83 9.58 14.77
CA GLY A 15 45.89 9.38 16.22
C GLY A 15 45.07 8.19 16.69
N LEU A 16 43.87 8.01 16.13
CA LEU A 16 43.04 6.83 16.39
C LEU A 16 43.71 5.55 15.88
N GLU A 17 44.28 5.55 14.67
CA GLU A 17 45.00 4.40 14.12
C GLU A 17 46.20 3.98 14.99
N ASP A 18 46.98 4.95 15.48
CA ASP A 18 48.08 4.71 16.41
C ASP A 18 47.60 4.14 17.76
N GLU A 19 46.46 4.61 18.26
CA GLU A 19 45.82 4.09 19.48
C GLU A 19 45.32 2.65 19.28
N LEU A 20 44.58 2.39 18.20
CA LEU A 20 44.07 1.06 17.85
C LEU A 20 45.17 0.04 17.61
N SER A 21 46.32 0.48 17.12
CA SER A 21 47.51 -0.36 16.91
C SER A 21 48.20 -0.77 18.22
N ARG A 22 48.04 0.01 19.31
CA ARG A 22 48.61 -0.29 20.63
C ARG A 22 47.70 -1.14 21.51
N LEU A 23 46.40 -1.09 21.28
CA LEU A 23 45.40 -1.84 22.04
C LEU A 23 45.42 -3.32 21.66
N ARG A 24 45.25 -4.20 22.65
CA ARG A 24 45.45 -5.66 22.47
C ARG A 24 44.14 -6.40 22.21
N THR A 25 43.02 -5.89 22.71
CA THR A 25 41.72 -6.55 22.58
C THR A 25 40.78 -5.79 21.65
N SER A 26 39.90 -6.51 20.98
CA SER A 26 38.87 -5.92 20.11
C SER A 26 37.92 -5.00 20.88
N GLN A 27 37.59 -5.35 22.13
CA GLN A 27 36.71 -4.55 22.99
C GLN A 27 37.33 -3.20 23.38
N GLU A 28 38.63 -3.16 23.72
CA GLU A 28 39.35 -1.91 23.99
C GLU A 28 39.39 -1.02 22.74
N LYS A 29 39.63 -1.62 21.57
CA LYS A 29 39.66 -0.92 20.28
C LYS A 29 38.31 -0.30 19.93
N VAL A 30 37.22 -1.05 20.12
CA VAL A 30 35.86 -0.55 19.94
C VAL A 30 35.57 0.60 20.92
N LEU A 31 35.96 0.47 22.19
CA LEU A 31 35.81 1.52 23.20
C LEU A 31 36.60 2.79 22.86
N ALA A 32 37.78 2.68 22.26
CA ALA A 32 38.56 3.83 21.79
C ALA A 32 37.83 4.59 20.67
N ILE A 33 37.24 3.87 19.70
CA ILE A 33 36.40 4.46 18.65
C ILE A 33 35.17 5.14 19.26
N VAL A 34 34.45 4.45 20.15
CA VAL A 34 33.25 5.00 20.81
C VAL A 34 33.59 6.22 21.68
N SER A 35 34.73 6.21 22.36
CA SER A 35 35.21 7.35 23.17
C SER A 35 35.63 8.53 22.31
N LEU A 36 36.17 8.30 21.12
CA LEU A 36 36.45 9.35 20.15
C LEU A 36 35.13 9.98 19.67
N LEU A 37 34.14 9.15 19.31
CA LEU A 37 32.81 9.63 18.90
C LEU A 37 32.12 10.42 20.01
N HIS A 38 32.21 9.97 21.26
CA HIS A 38 31.65 10.68 22.42
C HIS A 38 32.34 12.02 22.70
N ARG A 39 33.66 12.12 22.49
CA ARG A 39 34.38 13.40 22.63
C ARG A 39 33.89 14.46 21.65
N PHE A 40 33.36 14.04 20.49
CA PHE A 40 32.76 14.93 19.50
C PHE A 40 31.23 15.04 19.59
N THR A 41 30.61 14.35 20.55
CA THR A 41 29.17 14.40 20.82
C THR A 41 28.90 14.45 22.34
N PRO A 42 29.19 15.58 23.03
CA PRO A 42 28.92 15.67 24.45
C PRO A 42 27.44 16.02 24.67
N GLU A 43 26.72 15.07 25.30
CA GLU A 43 25.45 15.26 26.01
C GLU A 43 24.22 15.73 25.19
N SER A 44 23.77 14.91 24.24
CA SER A 44 22.34 14.69 24.00
C SER A 44 22.09 13.19 23.85
N ALA A 45 21.18 12.69 24.69
CA ALA A 45 21.09 11.29 25.07
C ALA A 45 20.61 10.35 23.95
N GLY A 46 21.36 9.26 23.76
CA GLY A 46 20.91 8.02 23.13
C GLY A 46 21.66 7.68 21.84
N THR A 47 22.41 6.59 21.85
CA THR A 47 23.32 6.11 20.78
C THR A 47 22.62 5.67 19.47
N ALA A 48 21.39 6.15 19.21
CA ALA A 48 20.68 6.03 17.95
C ALA A 48 20.86 7.27 17.02
N GLU A 49 21.52 8.33 17.50
CA GLU A 49 21.66 9.60 16.75
C GLU A 49 22.93 9.74 15.89
N LEU A 50 23.82 8.73 15.84
CA LEU A 50 25.04 8.81 15.02
C LEU A 50 24.79 8.78 13.51
N SER A 51 23.57 8.44 13.05
CA SER A 51 23.12 8.65 11.67
C SER A 51 22.07 9.76 11.51
N ALA A 52 21.57 10.33 12.62
CA ALA A 52 20.54 11.37 12.64
C ALA A 52 21.08 12.78 12.94
N SER A 53 22.33 12.92 13.39
CA SER A 53 22.99 14.20 13.61
C SER A 53 23.67 14.74 12.34
N ARG A 54 22.95 14.83 11.22
CA ARG A 54 23.39 15.66 10.08
C ARG A 54 23.07 17.14 10.29
N ASP A 55 22.04 17.46 11.07
CA ASP A 55 21.51 18.83 11.11
C ASP A 55 21.94 19.69 12.32
N ASN A 56 22.71 19.15 13.27
CA ASN A 56 23.16 19.91 14.46
C ASN A 56 24.68 20.15 14.54
N PHE A 57 25.44 19.77 13.52
CA PHE A 57 26.81 20.25 13.37
C PHE A 57 26.79 21.57 12.60
N ALA A 58 27.09 22.68 13.27
CA ALA A 58 27.45 23.93 12.60
C ALA A 58 28.87 23.83 11.98
N GLY A 59 29.14 22.76 11.24
CA GLY A 59 30.41 22.41 10.60
C GLY A 59 30.16 21.66 9.29
N ASN A 60 31.07 21.83 8.32
CA ASN A 60 30.96 21.37 6.94
C ASN A 60 30.56 19.87 6.84
N GLU A 61 29.41 19.54 6.21
CA GLU A 61 28.89 18.15 6.07
C GLU A 61 29.96 17.17 5.52
N ALA A 62 30.84 17.66 4.64
CA ALA A 62 31.95 16.90 4.07
C ALA A 62 32.97 16.41 5.12
N SER A 63 33.18 17.18 6.19
CA SER A 63 34.11 16.85 7.26
C SER A 63 33.62 15.68 8.13
N ASN A 64 32.31 15.62 8.40
CA ASN A 64 31.72 14.52 9.15
C ASN A 64 31.74 13.22 8.35
N GLU A 65 31.40 13.29 7.07
CA GLU A 65 31.45 12.12 6.18
C GLU A 65 32.87 11.56 6.05
N ALA A 66 33.89 12.42 5.91
CA ALA A 66 35.28 11.99 5.87
C ALA A 66 35.74 11.30 7.16
N LEU A 67 35.30 11.79 8.32
CA LEU A 67 35.61 11.17 9.62
C LEU A 67 34.98 9.77 9.75
N PHE A 68 33.70 9.61 9.40
CA PHE A 68 33.01 8.32 9.49
C PHE A 68 33.56 7.29 8.50
N GLN A 69 33.87 7.69 7.27
CA GLN A 69 34.53 6.81 6.30
C GLN A 69 35.92 6.38 6.79
N GLY A 70 36.66 7.28 7.45
CA GLY A 70 37.94 6.97 8.07
C GLY A 70 37.81 5.96 9.21
N ILE A 71 36.81 6.11 10.08
CA ILE A 71 36.55 5.17 11.18
C ILE A 71 36.15 3.79 10.67
N ASP A 72 35.26 3.70 9.67
CA ASP A 72 34.86 2.40 9.08
C ASP A 72 36.07 1.69 8.45
N LYS A 73 36.94 2.45 7.78
CA LYS A 73 38.20 1.92 7.23
C LYS A 73 39.13 1.38 8.32
N LEU A 74 39.29 2.10 9.43
CA LEU A 74 40.12 1.64 10.56
C LEU A 74 39.50 0.43 11.27
N ALA A 75 38.18 0.40 11.44
CA ALA A 75 37.46 -0.75 12.00
C ALA A 75 37.64 -2.01 11.13
N HIS A 76 37.69 -1.83 9.80
CA HIS A 76 38.00 -2.91 8.88
C HIS A 76 39.46 -3.37 8.98
N ILE A 77 40.43 -2.44 8.97
CA ILE A 77 41.88 -2.75 9.08
C ILE A 77 42.19 -3.52 10.37
N HIS A 78 41.55 -3.15 11.49
CA HIS A 78 41.77 -3.81 12.77
C HIS A 78 40.86 -5.02 13.03
N ASN A 79 40.05 -5.44 12.04
CA ASN A 79 39.15 -6.60 12.11
C ASN A 79 38.16 -6.56 13.28
N ILE A 80 37.62 -5.37 13.57
CA ILE A 80 36.67 -5.12 14.67
C ILE A 80 35.30 -4.66 14.19
N ARG A 81 35.03 -4.69 12.87
CA ARG A 81 33.81 -4.14 12.26
C ARG A 81 32.53 -4.81 12.77
N ASP A 82 32.51 -6.14 12.85
CA ASP A 82 31.33 -6.89 13.30
C ASP A 82 31.09 -6.73 14.80
N GLU A 83 32.15 -6.68 15.60
CA GLU A 83 32.08 -6.48 17.05
C GLU A 83 31.66 -5.05 17.40
N PHE A 84 32.16 -4.06 16.64
CA PHE A 84 31.71 -2.67 16.69
C PHE A 84 30.22 -2.57 16.38
N ALA A 85 29.76 -3.17 15.27
CA ALA A 85 28.35 -3.17 14.89
C ALA A 85 27.46 -3.84 15.96
N LYS A 86 27.90 -4.97 16.52
CA LYS A 86 27.19 -5.69 17.58
C LYS A 86 27.07 -4.87 18.88
N ILE A 87 28.13 -4.18 19.30
CA ILE A 87 28.13 -3.34 20.51
C ILE A 87 27.24 -2.11 20.31
N MET A 88 27.26 -1.49 19.13
CA MET A 88 26.36 -0.38 18.78
C MET A 88 24.90 -0.82 18.75
N LEU A 89 24.61 -2.03 18.26
CA LEU A 89 23.30 -2.68 18.30
C LEU A 89 22.82 -2.92 19.74
N ASP A 90 23.67 -3.45 20.62
CA ASP A 90 23.32 -3.71 22.02
C ASP A 90 23.13 -2.42 22.83
N GLN A 91 23.91 -1.36 22.57
CA GLN A 91 23.68 -0.03 23.16
C GLN A 91 22.38 0.60 22.67
N SER A 92 22.05 0.42 21.39
CA SER A 92 20.77 0.87 20.82
C SER A 92 19.57 0.14 21.43
N ARG A 93 19.68 -1.17 21.64
CA ARG A 93 18.66 -1.99 22.34
C ARG A 93 18.39 -1.49 23.77
N ARG A 94 19.44 -1.11 24.51
CA ARG A 94 19.34 -0.55 25.88
C ARG A 94 18.72 0.85 25.90
N THR A 95 18.95 1.64 24.85
CA THR A 95 18.36 2.97 24.70
C THR A 95 16.87 2.88 24.34
N ALA A 96 16.51 1.94 23.46
CA ALA A 96 15.13 1.69 23.04
C ALA A 96 14.24 1.15 24.17
N SER A 97 14.78 0.35 25.10
CA SER A 97 14.02 -0.14 26.26
C SER A 97 13.75 0.94 27.33
N ALA A 98 14.45 2.07 27.29
CA ALA A 98 14.25 3.22 28.17
C ALA A 98 13.31 4.29 27.57
N TYR A 99 12.76 4.06 26.37
CA TYR A 99 12.00 5.07 25.61
C TYR A 99 10.53 5.15 26.09
N ASP A 100 10.27 6.00 27.08
CA ASP A 100 8.94 6.35 27.58
C ASP A 100 8.34 7.50 26.75
N LEU A 101 7.41 7.16 25.86
CA LEU A 101 6.70 8.08 24.94
C LEU A 101 5.80 9.10 25.66
N SER A 102 5.61 9.02 26.98
CA SER A 102 4.74 9.95 27.71
C SER A 102 5.40 11.29 28.09
N LYS A 103 6.72 11.46 27.88
CA LYS A 103 7.50 12.51 28.56
C LYS A 103 8.05 13.67 27.72
N ARG A 104 7.69 13.86 26.44
CA ARG A 104 8.10 15.09 25.73
C ARG A 104 6.98 15.70 24.89
N ARG A 105 6.50 16.87 25.35
CA ARG A 105 5.44 17.67 24.72
C ARG A 105 5.96 18.92 23.98
N ASP A 106 7.24 19.28 24.06
CA ASP A 106 7.63 20.68 23.81
C ASP A 106 8.63 20.95 22.66
N HIS A 107 8.90 20.02 21.71
CA HIS A 107 9.90 20.29 20.64
C HIS A 107 9.48 19.83 19.22
N ALA A 108 8.24 20.12 18.81
CA ALA A 108 7.71 19.72 17.49
C ALA A 108 7.80 20.81 16.38
N MET A 109 8.72 21.77 16.47
CA MET A 109 8.72 22.94 15.56
C MET A 109 10.01 23.18 14.75
N TRP A 110 11.07 22.40 14.91
CA TRP A 110 12.36 22.71 14.27
C TRP A 110 13.03 21.46 13.71
N GLY A 111 12.89 21.24 12.41
CA GLY A 111 13.56 20.16 11.69
C GLY A 111 13.06 19.93 10.27
N LEU A 112 12.90 20.98 9.45
CA LEU A 112 12.51 20.86 8.03
C LEU A 112 13.07 22.04 7.21
N GLN A 113 14.30 21.92 6.69
CA GLN A 113 14.67 22.67 5.49
C GLN A 113 14.26 21.83 4.27
N ALA A 114 12.99 21.98 3.88
CA ALA A 114 12.59 21.64 2.52
C ALA A 114 13.33 22.57 1.54
N CYS A 115 13.88 22.02 0.46
CA CYS A 115 14.56 22.80 -0.58
C CYS A 115 13.64 23.95 -1.06
N PRO A 116 14.01 25.25 -0.89
CA PRO A 116 13.13 26.38 -1.19
C PRO A 116 12.73 26.49 -2.68
N LEU A 117 13.54 25.94 -3.58
CA LEU A 117 13.49 26.22 -5.02
C LEU A 117 12.35 25.52 -5.80
N LEU A 118 11.56 24.65 -5.17
CA LEU A 118 10.40 24.00 -5.81
C LEU A 118 9.05 24.50 -5.26
N LEU A 119 9.07 25.44 -4.33
CA LEU A 119 7.90 25.95 -3.62
C LEU A 119 7.48 27.36 -4.04
N GLU A 120 8.25 28.00 -4.91
CA GLU A 120 8.00 29.37 -5.39
C GLU A 120 6.78 29.49 -6.34
N GLY A 121 6.02 28.41 -6.58
CA GLY A 121 4.87 28.40 -7.51
C GLY A 121 3.54 27.91 -6.94
N MET A 122 3.50 27.36 -5.72
CA MET A 122 2.24 27.01 -5.06
C MET A 122 2.21 27.69 -3.70
N PRO A 123 1.18 28.50 -3.37
CA PRO A 123 1.07 29.11 -2.06
C PRO A 123 0.87 28.00 -1.02
N LYS A 124 1.96 27.53 -0.41
CA LYS A 124 1.98 26.65 0.76
C LYS A 124 1.04 27.16 1.86
N GLU A 125 0.95 28.48 1.97
CA GLU A 125 0.11 29.18 2.92
C GLU A 125 -1.38 29.10 2.55
N ALA A 126 -1.76 29.13 1.27
CA ALA A 126 -3.17 29.14 0.88
C ALA A 126 -3.84 27.77 0.94
N LEU A 127 -3.09 26.65 0.83
CA LEU A 127 -3.64 25.29 0.93
C LEU A 127 -3.61 24.75 2.38
N ALA A 128 -2.61 25.11 3.17
CA ALA A 128 -2.58 24.83 4.60
C ALA A 128 -3.68 25.59 5.35
N ASP A 129 -3.84 26.90 5.10
CA ASP A 129 -4.87 27.75 5.72
C ASP A 129 -6.29 27.43 5.19
N ALA A 130 -6.39 26.90 3.96
CA ALA A 130 -7.60 26.33 3.37
C ALA A 130 -8.06 25.02 4.00
N SER A 131 -7.10 24.18 4.41
CA SER A 131 -7.41 22.82 4.85
C SER A 131 -8.21 22.80 6.15
N GLU A 132 -8.02 23.78 7.04
CA GLU A 132 -8.71 23.87 8.33
C GLU A 132 -10.04 24.65 8.29
N ARG A 133 -10.25 25.48 7.26
CA ARG A 133 -11.44 26.34 7.15
C ARG A 133 -12.65 25.57 6.64
N SER A 134 -13.77 25.64 7.38
CA SER A 134 -15.04 25.02 6.97
C SER A 134 -15.66 25.66 5.73
N ASP A 135 -15.32 26.92 5.43
CA ASP A 135 -15.81 27.70 4.30
C ASP A 135 -14.87 27.71 3.09
N TRP A 136 -13.82 26.88 3.10
CA TRP A 136 -12.91 26.78 1.97
C TRP A 136 -13.62 26.32 0.69
N LYS A 137 -13.21 26.93 -0.43
CA LYS A 137 -13.73 26.63 -1.76
C LYS A 137 -12.58 26.39 -2.74
N PRO A 138 -12.76 25.50 -3.72
CA PRO A 138 -11.81 25.36 -4.82
C PRO A 138 -11.51 26.67 -5.54
N ALA A 139 -10.27 26.82 -6.00
CA ALA A 139 -9.82 27.99 -6.75
C ALA A 139 -10.75 28.40 -7.90
N TRP A 140 -11.25 27.45 -8.70
CA TRP A 140 -12.16 27.76 -9.80
C TRP A 140 -13.50 28.36 -9.36
N ILE A 141 -13.97 28.07 -8.14
CA ILE A 141 -15.16 28.69 -7.55
C ILE A 141 -14.87 30.13 -7.19
N VAL A 142 -13.76 30.37 -6.49
CA VAL A 142 -13.34 31.69 -6.03
C VAL A 142 -13.06 32.62 -7.21
N GLU A 143 -12.44 32.10 -8.25
CA GLU A 143 -12.06 32.83 -9.46
C GLU A 143 -13.20 32.92 -10.50
N GLY A 144 -14.34 32.25 -10.28
CA GLY A 144 -15.47 32.25 -11.20
C GLY A 144 -15.16 31.64 -12.58
N ARG A 145 -14.24 30.68 -12.64
CA ARG A 145 -13.79 30.02 -13.88
C ARG A 145 -14.26 28.57 -13.98
N GLN A 146 -14.23 28.04 -15.20
CA GLN A 146 -14.45 26.60 -15.40
C GLN A 146 -13.23 25.81 -14.91
N PRO A 147 -13.43 24.66 -14.23
CA PRO A 147 -12.32 23.79 -13.87
C PRO A 147 -11.59 23.28 -15.12
N GLU A 148 -10.27 23.20 -15.03
CA GLU A 148 -9.38 22.82 -16.12
C GLU A 148 -9.71 21.45 -16.71
N PHE A 149 -10.14 20.51 -15.85
CA PHE A 149 -10.51 19.16 -16.24
C PHE A 149 -11.87 19.05 -16.99
N ILE A 150 -12.56 20.16 -17.24
CA ILE A 150 -13.84 20.21 -17.98
C ILE A 150 -13.66 20.84 -19.39
N SER A 151 -12.43 21.13 -19.86
CA SER A 151 -12.24 21.91 -21.09
C SER A 151 -12.96 21.38 -22.36
N SER A 152 -13.44 22.32 -23.19
CA SER A 152 -14.52 22.21 -24.19
C SER A 152 -14.15 21.59 -25.55
N SER A 153 -13.35 20.51 -25.60
CA SER A 153 -12.94 19.87 -26.87
C SER A 153 -13.05 18.34 -26.91
N SER A 154 -13.73 17.71 -25.94
CA SER A 154 -14.06 16.28 -25.96
C SER A 154 -15.56 16.07 -26.14
N SER A 155 -16.08 16.46 -27.31
CA SER A 155 -17.42 16.08 -27.83
C SER A 155 -17.60 14.57 -28.07
N ASN A 156 -16.66 13.75 -27.60
CA ASN A 156 -16.86 12.32 -27.41
C ASN A 156 -16.81 12.06 -25.91
N ASN A 157 -17.98 11.69 -25.38
CA ASN A 157 -18.35 10.89 -24.21
C ASN A 157 -17.23 10.10 -23.48
N ARG A 158 -16.07 10.70 -23.23
CA ARG A 158 -15.01 10.15 -22.39
C ARG A 158 -15.39 10.53 -20.98
N SER A 159 -16.02 9.58 -20.32
CA SER A 159 -16.26 9.60 -18.89
C SER A 159 -15.07 10.23 -18.15
N VAL A 160 -15.38 11.16 -17.25
CA VAL A 160 -14.47 11.74 -16.24
C VAL A 160 -13.78 10.66 -15.37
N HIS A 161 -14.11 9.38 -15.58
CA HIS A 161 -13.65 8.21 -14.87
C HIS A 161 -12.24 7.70 -15.25
N TYR A 162 -11.65 8.12 -16.38
CA TYR A 162 -10.40 7.52 -16.88
C TYR A 162 -9.40 8.51 -17.49
N GLU A 163 -9.21 9.68 -16.90
CA GLU A 163 -8.05 10.53 -17.25
C GLU A 163 -6.78 10.09 -16.50
N THR A 164 -6.35 8.85 -16.71
CA THR A 164 -4.93 8.50 -16.53
C THR A 164 -4.32 8.40 -17.92
N ASN A 165 -3.84 9.52 -18.45
CA ASN A 165 -2.91 9.54 -19.59
C ASN A 165 -1.52 8.98 -19.20
N ALA A 166 -1.40 8.26 -18.09
CA ALA A 166 -0.18 7.59 -17.72
C ALA A 166 -0.02 6.37 -18.61
N ASN A 167 1.15 6.26 -19.24
CA ASN A 167 1.60 5.03 -19.86
C ASN A 167 1.39 3.87 -18.87
N PRO A 168 0.93 2.67 -19.26
CA PRO A 168 0.80 1.53 -18.35
C PRO A 168 2.11 1.17 -17.61
N LEU A 169 3.25 1.61 -18.15
CA LEU A 169 4.59 1.51 -17.57
C LEU A 169 4.94 2.64 -16.58
N GLU A 170 4.12 3.70 -16.47
CA GLU A 170 4.36 4.89 -15.65
C GLU A 170 3.44 4.98 -14.40
N SER A 171 2.51 4.05 -14.22
CA SER A 171 1.66 3.97 -13.01
C SER A 171 1.33 2.52 -12.66
N MET A 172 2.13 1.94 -11.77
CA MET A 172 1.86 0.65 -11.13
C MET A 172 0.81 0.83 -10.02
N ASN A 173 -0.21 -0.02 -9.99
CA ASN A 173 -1.17 -0.08 -8.87
C ASN A 173 -0.58 -0.94 -7.74
N LEU A 174 0.37 -0.39 -6.98
CA LEU A 174 1.08 -1.10 -5.90
C LEU A 174 0.28 -1.12 -4.58
N TRP A 175 -0.70 -0.24 -4.45
CA TRP A 175 -1.75 -0.31 -3.44
C TRP A 175 -3.02 -0.74 -4.13
N GLY A 176 -3.70 -1.71 -3.54
CA GLY A 176 -4.94 -2.14 -4.12
C GLY A 176 -6.05 -1.09 -3.93
N ASN A 177 -7.03 -1.17 -4.83
CA ASN A 177 -8.11 -0.20 -5.05
C ASN A 177 -9.52 -0.72 -4.70
N MET A 178 -9.62 -1.87 -4.01
CA MET A 178 -10.87 -2.45 -3.51
C MET A 178 -10.73 -2.82 -2.02
N PRO A 179 -11.79 -2.76 -1.20
CA PRO A 179 -11.69 -3.23 0.19
C PRO A 179 -11.26 -4.70 0.27
N ALA A 180 -10.36 -5.01 1.20
CA ALA A 180 -9.84 -6.36 1.39
C ALA A 180 -10.95 -7.40 1.68
N ILE A 181 -10.86 -8.54 1.01
CA ILE A 181 -11.83 -9.65 1.02
C ILE A 181 -11.24 -10.83 1.79
N ASP A 182 -12.02 -11.42 2.68
CA ASP A 182 -11.77 -12.77 3.16
C ASP A 182 -12.33 -13.74 2.13
N VAL A 183 -11.46 -14.28 1.26
CA VAL A 183 -11.90 -15.13 0.14
C VAL A 183 -12.39 -16.49 0.61
N LEU A 184 -12.00 -16.92 1.81
CA LEU A 184 -12.49 -18.17 2.39
C LEU A 184 -13.87 -17.98 3.00
N ASN A 185 -14.04 -16.92 3.80
CA ASN A 185 -15.28 -16.62 4.54
C ASN A 185 -15.82 -17.86 5.28
N ILE A 186 -14.93 -18.61 5.93
CA ILE A 186 -15.25 -19.94 6.51
C ILE A 186 -16.48 -19.87 7.40
N ARG A 187 -16.57 -18.85 8.28
CA ARG A 187 -17.67 -18.70 9.24
C ARG A 187 -19.05 -18.71 8.59
N HIS A 188 -19.16 -18.20 7.36
CA HIS A 188 -20.43 -18.05 6.65
C HIS A 188 -20.57 -18.94 5.42
N ASN A 189 -19.52 -19.66 5.02
CA ASN A 189 -19.54 -20.61 3.91
C ASN A 189 -19.48 -22.08 4.38
N GLU A 190 -18.30 -22.63 4.68
CA GLU A 190 -18.14 -24.00 5.18
C GLU A 190 -18.57 -24.19 6.64
N GLN A 191 -18.61 -23.11 7.43
CA GLN A 191 -18.79 -23.04 8.88
C GLN A 191 -17.67 -23.69 9.70
N LYS A 192 -17.14 -24.83 9.26
CA LYS A 192 -16.01 -25.54 9.87
C LYS A 192 -15.20 -26.25 8.79
N VAL A 193 -13.88 -26.24 8.94
CA VAL A 193 -12.96 -26.97 8.06
C VAL A 193 -11.93 -27.71 8.91
N SER A 194 -11.67 -28.96 8.57
CA SER A 194 -10.64 -29.80 9.19
C SER A 194 -9.61 -30.37 8.20
N GLU A 195 -9.85 -30.18 6.91
CA GLU A 195 -9.00 -30.67 5.81
C GLU A 195 -8.07 -29.57 5.32
N ASP A 196 -7.06 -29.94 4.53
CA ASP A 196 -6.17 -29.00 3.87
C ASP A 196 -6.93 -28.16 2.83
N MET A 197 -6.60 -26.87 2.78
CA MET A 197 -7.21 -25.91 1.87
C MET A 197 -6.18 -25.34 0.91
N ALA A 198 -6.59 -25.08 -0.32
CA ALA A 198 -5.76 -24.42 -1.33
C ALA A 198 -6.51 -23.20 -1.89
N ILE A 199 -5.87 -22.04 -1.82
CA ILE A 199 -6.38 -20.79 -2.40
C ILE A 199 -5.37 -20.23 -3.40
N ALA A 200 -5.87 -19.62 -4.47
CA ALA A 200 -5.04 -18.99 -5.48
C ALA A 200 -5.45 -17.53 -5.72
N PHE A 201 -4.52 -16.61 -5.57
CA PHE A 201 -4.61 -15.23 -6.00
C PHE A 201 -3.81 -15.08 -7.29
N ILE A 202 -4.49 -15.15 -8.43
CA ILE A 202 -3.84 -15.35 -9.73
C ILE A 202 -3.39 -14.03 -10.38
N ALA A 203 -3.80 -12.90 -9.78
CA ALA A 203 -3.32 -11.54 -10.02
C ALA A 203 -3.31 -10.75 -8.70
N SER A 204 -2.37 -11.11 -7.82
CA SER A 204 -2.21 -10.56 -6.47
C SER A 204 -1.44 -9.24 -6.49
N GLY A 205 -2.14 -8.15 -6.81
CA GLY A 205 -1.56 -6.80 -6.86
C GLY A 205 -0.92 -6.31 -5.54
N ASP A 206 -1.47 -6.74 -4.40
CA ASP A 206 -0.85 -6.63 -3.07
C ASP A 206 -1.30 -7.81 -2.17
N LEU A 207 -0.96 -7.77 -0.87
CA LEU A 207 -1.27 -8.85 0.08
C LEU A 207 -2.55 -8.62 0.90
N ARG A 208 -3.36 -7.59 0.66
CA ARG A 208 -4.46 -7.24 1.59
C ARG A 208 -5.48 -8.36 1.75
N ASP A 209 -5.82 -9.05 0.65
CA ASP A 209 -6.81 -10.12 0.61
C ASP A 209 -6.23 -11.38 1.26
N VAL A 210 -4.92 -11.61 1.09
CA VAL A 210 -4.15 -12.66 1.77
C VAL A 210 -4.15 -12.44 3.28
N VAL A 211 -3.79 -11.23 3.72
CA VAL A 211 -3.76 -10.82 5.13
C VAL A 211 -5.15 -10.96 5.74
N ARG A 212 -6.19 -10.43 5.07
CA ARG A 212 -7.57 -10.50 5.54
C ARG A 212 -8.04 -11.94 5.69
N THR A 213 -7.80 -12.77 4.68
CA THR A 213 -8.20 -14.18 4.65
C THR A 213 -7.52 -14.99 5.75
N ILE A 214 -6.19 -14.86 5.90
CA ILE A 214 -5.44 -15.62 6.92
C ILE A 214 -5.79 -15.16 8.34
N ASN A 215 -6.04 -13.87 8.55
CA ASN A 215 -6.44 -13.35 9.86
C ASN A 215 -7.82 -13.86 10.31
N GLU A 216 -8.73 -14.15 9.37
CA GLU A 216 -10.07 -14.68 9.68
C GLU A 216 -10.11 -16.22 9.80
N MET A 217 -9.00 -16.91 9.50
CA MET A 217 -8.90 -18.36 9.72
C MET A 217 -9.12 -18.73 11.20
N PRO A 218 -9.75 -19.89 11.48
CA PRO A 218 -9.79 -20.43 12.84
C PRO A 218 -8.38 -20.59 13.43
N HIS A 219 -8.18 -20.20 14.69
CA HIS A 219 -6.87 -20.33 15.37
C HIS A 219 -6.44 -21.78 15.53
N ASP A 220 -7.40 -22.69 15.61
CA ASP A 220 -7.25 -24.14 15.78
C ASP A 220 -7.38 -24.91 14.45
N TYR A 221 -7.30 -24.22 13.30
CA TYR A 221 -7.38 -24.85 12.00
C TYR A 221 -6.32 -25.97 11.89
N PRO A 222 -6.74 -27.24 11.78
CA PRO A 222 -5.81 -28.36 11.91
C PRO A 222 -5.08 -28.66 10.61
N GLY A 223 -5.58 -28.21 9.45
CA GLY A 223 -5.02 -28.47 8.12
C GLY A 223 -3.78 -27.62 7.79
N GLU A 224 -3.20 -27.84 6.62
CA GLU A 224 -2.29 -26.92 5.95
C GLU A 224 -3.10 -26.01 5.00
N LEU A 225 -2.73 -24.73 4.93
CA LEU A 225 -3.27 -23.78 3.95
C LEU A 225 -2.21 -23.53 2.88
N THR A 226 -2.49 -23.94 1.64
CA THR A 226 -1.70 -23.56 0.48
C THR A 226 -2.22 -22.25 -0.10
N VAL A 227 -1.36 -21.26 -0.25
CA VAL A 227 -1.66 -19.94 -0.80
C VAL A 227 -0.80 -19.70 -2.03
N VAL A 228 -1.39 -19.81 -3.22
CA VAL A 228 -0.73 -19.45 -4.49
C VAL A 228 -0.87 -17.95 -4.71
N LEU A 229 0.25 -17.27 -4.93
CA LEU A 229 0.36 -15.85 -5.22
C LEU A 229 1.03 -15.67 -6.57
N ASN A 230 0.37 -14.98 -7.50
CA ASN A 230 0.91 -14.70 -8.81
C ASN A 230 0.63 -13.26 -9.23
N ASP A 231 1.60 -12.63 -9.88
CA ASP A 231 1.38 -11.41 -10.65
C ASP A 231 2.37 -11.38 -11.82
N VAL A 232 1.98 -10.77 -12.94
CA VAL A 232 2.86 -10.64 -14.11
C VAL A 232 3.96 -9.59 -13.89
N ASN A 233 3.74 -8.64 -12.99
CA ASN A 233 4.68 -7.56 -12.70
C ASN A 233 5.71 -8.00 -11.64
N PRO A 234 7.02 -8.09 -11.98
CA PRO A 234 8.04 -8.50 -11.04
C PRO A 234 8.19 -7.55 -9.85
N MET A 235 7.82 -6.28 -9.99
CA MET A 235 7.84 -5.32 -8.88
C MET A 235 6.79 -5.66 -7.81
N VAL A 236 5.60 -6.06 -8.25
CA VAL A 236 4.52 -6.50 -7.35
C VAL A 236 4.94 -7.77 -6.61
N VAL A 237 5.46 -8.76 -7.33
CA VAL A 237 5.90 -10.04 -6.74
C VAL A 237 7.05 -9.82 -5.76
N ALA A 238 8.04 -8.98 -6.10
CA ALA A 238 9.17 -8.65 -5.24
C ALA A 238 8.71 -8.00 -3.93
N ARG A 239 7.75 -7.10 -4.01
CA ARG A 239 7.20 -6.41 -2.84
C ARG A 239 6.38 -7.34 -1.94
N ASN A 240 5.54 -8.18 -2.53
CA ASN A 240 4.79 -9.20 -1.78
C ASN A 240 5.76 -10.17 -1.08
N LEU A 241 6.83 -10.59 -1.75
CA LEU A 241 7.88 -11.40 -1.14
C LEU A 241 8.56 -10.69 0.03
N ALA A 242 9.00 -9.44 -0.15
CA ALA A 242 9.64 -8.66 0.91
C ALA A 242 8.75 -8.50 2.16
N LEU A 243 7.44 -8.25 1.97
CA LEU A 243 6.47 -8.17 3.06
C LEU A 243 6.32 -9.52 3.79
N LEU A 244 6.18 -10.62 3.05
CA LEU A 244 6.07 -11.97 3.65
C LEU A 244 7.33 -12.34 4.45
N LEU A 245 8.51 -12.04 3.92
CA LEU A 245 9.78 -12.33 4.59
C LEU A 245 9.93 -11.52 5.88
N VAL A 246 9.66 -10.21 5.85
CA VAL A 246 9.70 -9.38 7.07
C VAL A 246 8.71 -9.88 8.12
N LEU A 247 7.46 -10.16 7.72
CA LEU A 247 6.41 -10.58 8.65
C LEU A 247 6.60 -12.00 9.17
N GLY A 248 7.26 -12.87 8.42
CA GLY A 248 7.53 -14.25 8.80
C GLY A 248 8.81 -14.41 9.62
N MET A 249 9.92 -13.80 9.19
CA MET A 249 11.25 -14.09 9.72
C MET A 249 11.70 -13.16 10.85
N ALA A 250 11.11 -11.97 10.98
CA ALA A 250 11.50 -11.06 12.06
C ALA A 250 11.03 -11.60 13.43
N GLU A 251 11.97 -11.75 14.37
CA GLU A 251 11.70 -12.30 15.71
C GLU A 251 10.62 -11.51 16.46
N ASN A 252 10.66 -10.19 16.37
CA ASN A 252 9.69 -9.30 17.01
C ASN A 252 8.55 -8.96 16.05
N LYS A 253 7.41 -9.65 16.20
CA LYS A 253 6.19 -9.44 15.41
C LYS A 253 5.66 -8.00 15.43
N ARG A 254 5.86 -7.26 16.52
CA ARG A 254 5.45 -5.85 16.60
C ARG A 254 6.32 -4.99 15.69
N GLN A 255 7.63 -5.20 15.74
CA GLN A 255 8.59 -4.52 14.86
C GLN A 255 8.38 -4.93 13.40
N ALA A 256 8.16 -6.22 13.13
CA ALA A 256 7.86 -6.76 11.80
C ALA A 256 6.66 -6.04 11.16
N ALA A 257 5.57 -5.91 11.92
CA ALA A 257 4.39 -5.20 11.47
C ALA A 257 4.67 -3.71 11.21
N ASP A 258 5.46 -3.05 12.05
CA ASP A 258 5.80 -1.64 11.89
C ASP A 258 6.66 -1.40 10.62
N ILE A 259 7.69 -2.22 10.40
CA ILE A 259 8.47 -2.22 9.15
C ILE A 259 7.53 -2.44 7.96
N ALA A 260 6.65 -3.44 8.03
CA ALA A 260 5.76 -3.78 6.94
C ALA A 260 4.72 -2.68 6.64
N VAL A 261 4.21 -1.94 7.65
CA VAL A 261 3.34 -0.77 7.43
C VAL A 261 4.06 0.27 6.56
N HIS A 262 5.30 0.61 6.92
CA HIS A 262 6.06 1.62 6.18
C HIS A 262 6.51 1.10 4.81
N LEU A 263 6.97 -0.14 4.72
CA LEU A 263 7.34 -0.77 3.45
C LEU A 263 6.16 -0.85 2.48
N TRP A 264 4.94 -1.04 2.99
CA TRP A 264 3.74 -1.08 2.18
C TRP A 264 3.28 0.33 1.78
N TYR A 265 3.11 1.24 2.73
CA TYR A 265 2.31 2.46 2.50
C TYR A 265 3.07 3.78 2.65
N SER A 266 4.32 3.76 3.11
CA SER A 266 5.12 4.99 3.28
C SER A 266 6.18 5.14 2.19
N ALA A 267 6.29 6.33 1.62
CA ALA A 267 7.30 6.71 0.64
C ALA A 267 8.71 6.72 1.23
N PHE A 268 8.85 6.92 2.53
CA PHE A 268 10.12 6.87 3.24
C PHE A 268 10.01 5.97 4.47
N LEU A 269 11.13 5.38 4.85
CA LEU A 269 11.27 4.51 6.01
C LEU A 269 12.48 4.95 6.85
N PRO A 270 12.54 4.53 8.13
CA PRO A 270 13.75 4.61 8.92
C PRO A 270 14.91 3.84 8.30
N HIS A 271 16.12 4.40 8.35
CA HIS A 271 17.32 3.74 7.84
C HIS A 271 17.51 2.33 8.43
N MET A 272 17.24 2.17 9.73
CA MET A 272 17.32 0.88 10.42
C MET A 272 16.37 -0.17 9.84
N TYR A 273 15.20 0.23 9.34
CA TYR A 273 14.25 -0.69 8.71
C TYR A 273 14.77 -1.16 7.35
N GLN A 274 15.46 -0.29 6.61
CA GLN A 274 16.14 -0.67 5.38
C GLN A 274 17.23 -1.70 5.65
N LEU A 275 18.08 -1.47 6.65
CA LEU A 275 19.16 -2.39 7.01
C LEU A 275 18.61 -3.78 7.38
N GLN A 276 17.53 -3.83 8.17
CA GLN A 276 16.88 -5.09 8.53
C GLN A 276 16.33 -5.82 7.31
N LEU A 277 15.65 -5.10 6.40
CA LEU A 277 15.16 -5.68 5.16
C LEU A 277 16.30 -6.18 4.28
N GLN A 278 17.41 -5.44 4.19
CA GLN A 278 18.60 -5.85 3.43
C GLN A 278 19.24 -7.13 3.97
N LEU A 279 19.31 -7.29 5.29
CA LEU A 279 19.84 -8.51 5.91
C LEU A 279 18.95 -9.72 5.56
N ILE A 280 17.64 -9.60 5.80
CA ILE A 280 16.67 -10.67 5.49
C ILE A 280 16.76 -11.06 4.01
N ILE A 281 16.77 -10.08 3.10
CA ILE A 281 16.78 -10.35 1.66
C ILE A 281 18.11 -10.96 1.21
N ARG A 282 19.24 -10.51 1.76
CA ARG A 282 20.55 -11.07 1.43
C ARG A 282 20.62 -12.55 1.79
N ASP A 283 20.23 -12.90 3.01
CA ASP A 283 20.23 -14.29 3.50
C ASP A 283 19.35 -15.18 2.60
N ILE A 284 18.19 -14.66 2.17
CA ILE A 284 17.29 -15.40 1.29
C ILE A 284 17.82 -15.52 -0.14
N LEU A 285 18.46 -14.49 -0.68
CA LEU A 285 19.02 -14.53 -2.03
C LEU A 285 20.16 -15.55 -2.19
N GLU A 286 20.86 -15.90 -1.12
CA GLU A 286 21.85 -16.99 -1.13
C GLU A 286 21.20 -18.36 -1.38
N SER A 287 19.92 -18.51 -1.08
CA SER A 287 19.13 -19.73 -1.28
C SER A 287 18.34 -19.78 -2.59
N VAL A 288 18.43 -18.74 -3.43
CA VAL A 288 17.74 -18.68 -4.71
C VAL A 288 18.51 -19.46 -5.76
N ASP A 289 17.82 -20.38 -6.44
CA ASP A 289 18.40 -21.19 -7.50
C ASP A 289 18.66 -20.37 -8.78
N ALA A 290 19.50 -20.92 -9.66
CA ALA A 290 19.88 -20.27 -10.91
C ALA A 290 18.69 -19.91 -11.82
N ASP A 291 17.56 -20.62 -11.74
CA ASP A 291 16.35 -20.33 -12.52
C ASP A 291 15.43 -19.28 -11.87
N GLY A 292 15.84 -18.72 -10.72
CA GLY A 292 15.08 -17.77 -9.92
C GLY A 292 14.00 -18.41 -9.06
N SER A 293 14.07 -19.72 -8.79
CA SER A 293 13.21 -20.37 -7.80
C SER A 293 13.73 -20.17 -6.39
N LEU A 294 12.79 -20.20 -5.44
CA LEU A 294 13.04 -19.90 -4.03
C LEU A 294 12.34 -20.93 -3.15
N LYS A 295 13.04 -21.36 -2.10
CA LYS A 295 12.46 -22.12 -1.00
C LYS A 295 13.05 -21.65 0.32
N CYS A 296 12.21 -21.17 1.22
CA CYS A 296 12.63 -20.74 2.55
C CYS A 296 11.53 -20.92 3.60
N ASP A 297 11.93 -21.24 4.83
CA ASP A 297 11.02 -21.32 5.95
C ASP A 297 10.81 -19.92 6.55
N LEU A 298 9.56 -19.53 6.73
CA LEU A 298 9.18 -18.30 7.45
C LEU A 298 9.11 -18.55 8.95
N SER A 299 8.67 -19.74 9.32
CA SER A 299 8.55 -20.21 10.70
C SER A 299 8.68 -21.74 10.72
N PRO A 300 8.74 -22.39 11.89
CA PRO A 300 8.73 -23.86 11.96
C PRO A 300 7.48 -24.51 11.34
N LYS A 301 6.42 -23.74 11.07
CA LYS A 301 5.16 -24.25 10.51
C LYS A 301 4.82 -23.71 9.13
N SER A 302 5.42 -22.59 8.72
CA SER A 302 5.08 -21.91 7.47
C SER A 302 6.30 -21.66 6.62
N ARG A 303 6.11 -21.77 5.30
CA ARG A 303 7.20 -21.68 4.31
C ARG A 303 6.75 -20.96 3.05
N ILE A 304 7.73 -20.43 2.32
CA ILE A 304 7.58 -19.96 0.94
C ILE A 304 8.31 -20.96 0.04
N GLU A 305 7.63 -21.37 -1.02
CA GLU A 305 8.19 -22.11 -2.15
C GLU A 305 7.71 -21.43 -3.46
N GLY A 306 8.38 -21.68 -4.58
CA GLY A 306 7.88 -21.26 -5.88
C GLY A 306 8.96 -20.80 -6.85
N ARG A 307 8.53 -20.12 -7.91
CA ARG A 307 9.41 -19.55 -8.93
C ARG A 307 9.07 -18.07 -9.16
N PRO A 308 9.54 -17.17 -8.26
CA PRO A 308 9.41 -15.72 -8.48
C PRO A 308 10.15 -15.24 -9.74
N GLY A 309 11.16 -15.99 -10.19
CA GLY A 309 11.86 -15.74 -11.44
C GLY A 309 12.95 -14.66 -11.34
N ARG A 310 13.85 -14.67 -12.34
CA ARG A 310 15.03 -13.78 -12.37
C ARG A 310 14.67 -12.29 -12.41
N GLY A 311 13.54 -11.92 -13.03
CA GLY A 311 13.07 -10.53 -13.06
C GLY A 311 12.77 -10.01 -11.66
N THR A 312 12.00 -10.76 -10.89
CA THR A 312 11.69 -10.45 -9.48
C THR A 312 12.95 -10.38 -8.60
N VAL A 313 13.85 -11.36 -8.75
CA VAL A 313 15.14 -11.36 -8.04
C VAL A 313 15.97 -10.13 -8.40
N GLY A 314 16.03 -9.78 -9.68
CA GLY A 314 16.72 -8.57 -10.16
C GLY A 314 16.14 -7.28 -9.59
N VAL A 315 14.82 -7.20 -9.42
CA VAL A 315 14.15 -6.08 -8.75
C VAL A 315 14.56 -6.01 -7.27
N LEU A 316 14.53 -7.11 -6.53
CA LEU A 316 14.96 -7.14 -5.12
C LEU A 316 16.42 -6.68 -4.95
N ILE A 317 17.32 -7.20 -5.80
CA ILE A 317 18.72 -6.79 -5.79
C ILE A 317 18.83 -5.29 -6.08
N SER A 318 18.22 -4.82 -7.17
CA SER A 318 18.30 -3.43 -7.60
C SER A 318 17.75 -2.45 -6.57
N CYS A 319 16.58 -2.74 -6.00
CA CYS A 319 15.88 -1.85 -5.08
C CYS A 319 16.42 -1.93 -3.66
N LEU A 320 16.86 -3.09 -3.18
CA LEU A 320 17.19 -3.28 -1.76
C LEU A 320 18.69 -3.40 -1.52
N LEU A 321 19.45 -4.06 -2.39
CA LEU A 321 20.87 -4.36 -2.13
C LEU A 321 21.87 -3.48 -2.91
N SER A 322 21.50 -2.99 -4.09
CA SER A 322 22.36 -2.13 -4.90
C SER A 322 22.44 -0.71 -4.33
N GLN A 323 23.56 -0.04 -4.60
CA GLN A 323 23.71 1.39 -4.30
C GLN A 323 22.62 2.20 -5.02
N PRO A 324 21.97 3.15 -4.34
CA PRO A 324 20.92 3.96 -4.94
C PRO A 324 21.50 4.92 -6.00
N LEU A 325 20.77 5.10 -7.11
CA LEU A 325 21.13 6.03 -8.19
C LEU A 325 20.64 7.47 -7.96
N TYR A 326 19.98 7.70 -6.84
CA TYR A 326 19.33 8.95 -6.47
C TYR A 326 19.41 9.14 -4.95
N GLN A 327 19.37 10.40 -4.52
CA GLN A 327 19.40 10.76 -3.11
C GLN A 327 17.98 10.93 -2.56
N VAL A 328 17.87 11.07 -1.24
CA VAL A 328 16.58 11.33 -0.57
C VAL A 328 15.88 12.58 -1.13
N GLY A 329 16.63 13.65 -1.41
CA GLY A 329 16.10 14.89 -1.97
C GLY A 329 15.49 14.69 -3.36
N ASP A 330 16.08 13.85 -4.20
CA ASP A 330 15.54 13.52 -5.52
C ASP A 330 14.20 12.79 -5.40
N ALA A 331 14.11 11.82 -4.48
CA ALA A 331 12.88 11.08 -4.22
C ALA A 331 11.76 11.99 -3.65
N GLN A 332 12.10 12.95 -2.79
CA GLN A 332 11.17 13.95 -2.28
C GLN A 332 10.67 14.87 -3.41
N ASN A 333 11.56 15.36 -4.27
CA ASN A 333 11.20 16.17 -5.43
C ASN A 333 10.31 15.40 -6.40
N GLU A 334 10.62 14.12 -6.64
CA GLU A 334 9.80 13.26 -7.46
C GLU A 334 8.42 13.02 -6.86
N LEU A 335 8.33 12.76 -5.54
CA LEU A 335 7.06 12.57 -4.86
C LEU A 335 6.19 13.83 -4.98
N ALA A 336 6.76 15.00 -4.72
CA ALA A 336 6.09 16.29 -4.89
C ALA A 336 5.66 16.50 -6.35
N ARG A 337 6.53 16.20 -7.32
CA ARG A 337 6.19 16.27 -8.74
C ARG A 337 5.00 15.37 -9.06
N ALA A 338 5.06 14.10 -8.67
CA ALA A 338 4.05 13.10 -8.99
C ALA A 338 2.71 13.37 -8.30
N ARG A 339 2.72 13.79 -7.03
CA ARG A 339 1.51 13.87 -6.22
C ARG A 339 0.94 15.29 -6.06
N LEU A 340 1.74 16.34 -6.24
CA LEU A 340 1.30 17.74 -6.08
C LEU A 340 1.31 18.51 -7.40
N LEU A 341 2.38 18.40 -8.20
CA LEU A 341 2.50 19.19 -9.44
C LEU A 341 1.72 18.59 -10.62
N HIS A 342 1.74 17.26 -10.80
CA HIS A 342 0.99 16.59 -11.86
C HIS A 342 -0.52 16.52 -11.58
N ALA A 343 -0.89 16.44 -10.30
CA ALA A 343 -2.25 16.68 -9.84
C ALA A 343 -2.54 18.19 -9.94
N ARG A 344 -2.71 18.73 -11.17
CA ARG A 344 -3.02 20.14 -11.43
C ARG A 344 -4.05 20.65 -10.42
N GLY A 345 -3.87 21.87 -9.89
CA GLY A 345 -4.57 22.36 -8.70
C GLY A 345 -6.08 22.09 -8.66
N ASP A 346 -6.75 22.12 -9.82
CA ASP A 346 -8.18 21.81 -9.90
C ASP A 346 -8.53 20.34 -9.60
N ARG A 347 -7.71 19.39 -10.05
CA ARG A 347 -7.94 17.96 -9.76
C ARG A 347 -7.77 17.67 -8.27
N LEU A 348 -6.79 18.31 -7.64
CA LEU A 348 -6.56 18.20 -6.20
C LEU A 348 -7.72 18.80 -5.40
N HIS A 349 -8.11 20.03 -5.74
CA HIS A 349 -9.22 20.70 -5.07
C HIS A 349 -10.55 19.94 -5.25
N ARG A 350 -10.73 19.21 -6.36
CA ARG A 350 -11.90 18.35 -6.57
C ARG A 350 -11.98 17.23 -5.53
N GLU A 351 -10.85 16.62 -5.21
CA GLU A 351 -10.74 15.56 -4.19
C GLU A 351 -10.97 16.14 -2.79
N TYR A 352 -10.50 17.36 -2.52
CA TYR A 352 -10.58 17.98 -1.19
C TYR A 352 -11.94 18.60 -0.88
N TRP A 353 -12.67 19.10 -1.89
CA TRP A 353 -13.93 19.80 -1.67
C TRP A 353 -15.00 19.00 -0.89
N PRO A 354 -15.24 17.70 -1.16
CA PRO A 354 -16.23 16.93 -0.41
C PRO A 354 -15.73 16.48 0.97
N LEU A 355 -14.44 16.68 1.32
CA LEU A 355 -13.88 16.25 2.59
C LEU A 355 -14.15 17.26 3.71
N ASP A 356 -14.35 16.75 4.92
CA ASP A 356 -14.29 17.56 6.14
C ASP A 356 -12.91 18.24 6.28
N PRO A 357 -12.84 19.42 6.92
CA PRO A 357 -11.59 20.18 7.04
C PRO A 357 -10.40 19.35 7.55
N SER A 358 -10.56 18.63 8.67
CA SER A 358 -9.46 17.84 9.22
C SER A 358 -9.01 16.71 8.30
N HIS A 359 -9.91 16.12 7.50
CA HIS A 359 -9.53 15.12 6.51
C HIS A 359 -8.85 15.74 5.29
N ARG A 360 -9.20 16.97 4.87
CA ARG A 360 -8.41 17.69 3.86
C ARG A 360 -6.96 17.84 4.31
N LEU A 361 -6.76 18.28 5.56
CA LEU A 361 -5.43 18.44 6.14
C LEU A 361 -4.69 17.09 6.19
N ALA A 362 -5.34 16.03 6.68
CA ALA A 362 -4.75 14.69 6.74
C ALA A 362 -4.39 14.14 5.34
N PHE A 363 -5.25 14.33 4.34
CA PHE A 363 -4.98 13.96 2.94
C PHE A 363 -3.83 14.77 2.35
N HIS A 364 -3.75 16.06 2.68
CA HIS A 364 -2.67 16.93 2.23
C HIS A 364 -1.33 16.50 2.82
N GLU A 365 -1.26 16.30 4.12
CA GLU A 365 -0.08 15.77 4.82
C GLU A 365 0.40 14.44 4.21
N PHE A 366 -0.50 13.47 4.05
CA PHE A 366 -0.15 12.20 3.42
C PHE A 366 0.33 12.38 1.97
N ARG A 367 -0.21 13.36 1.23
CA ARG A 367 0.20 13.64 -0.16
C ARG A 367 1.57 14.29 -0.24
N VAL A 368 1.87 15.22 0.67
CA VAL A 368 3.14 15.95 0.75
C VAL A 368 4.27 15.04 1.24
N TYR A 369 4.07 14.37 2.37
CA TYR A 369 5.13 13.59 3.02
C TYR A 369 5.14 12.12 2.57
N GLY A 370 4.00 11.59 2.15
CA GLY A 370 3.89 10.18 1.76
C GLY A 370 4.06 9.22 2.94
N LEU A 371 3.81 9.65 4.17
CA LEU A 371 4.02 8.82 5.37
C LEU A 371 2.69 8.35 5.96
N LEU A 372 2.53 7.05 6.15
CA LEU A 372 1.39 6.50 6.88
C LEU A 372 1.73 6.51 8.39
N LEU A 373 1.41 7.62 9.05
CA LEU A 373 1.66 7.85 10.48
C LEU A 373 0.51 8.63 11.12
N PRO A 374 0.34 8.52 12.45
CA PRO A 374 -0.49 9.47 13.20
C PRO A 374 0.05 10.90 13.10
N PHE A 375 -0.85 11.89 13.07
CA PHE A 375 -0.55 13.30 12.77
C PHE A 375 0.53 13.94 13.67
N GLY A 376 0.63 13.51 14.92
CA GLY A 376 1.61 14.02 15.90
C GLY A 376 2.87 13.15 16.05
N ALA A 377 3.03 12.10 15.24
CA ALA A 377 4.15 11.19 15.37
C ALA A 377 5.45 11.83 14.87
N ALA A 378 6.55 11.61 15.61
CA ALA A 378 7.87 12.02 15.17
C ALA A 378 8.23 11.33 13.84
N ASN A 379 8.64 12.11 12.85
CA ASN A 379 8.85 11.60 11.49
C ASN A 379 10.25 11.89 10.93
N ALA A 380 11.10 12.67 11.62
CA ALA A 380 12.43 13.06 11.15
C ALA A 380 13.35 11.88 10.79
N HIS A 381 13.13 10.73 11.43
CA HIS A 381 13.88 9.51 11.18
C HIS A 381 13.41 8.74 9.92
N LEU A 382 12.25 9.05 9.33
CA LEU A 382 11.75 8.47 8.08
C LEU A 382 12.33 9.23 6.88
N ASN A 383 13.64 9.07 6.67
CA ASN A 383 14.42 9.84 5.70
C ASN A 383 15.10 8.96 4.64
N THR A 384 14.75 7.67 4.56
CA THR A 384 15.30 6.75 3.58
C THR A 384 14.22 6.37 2.55
N PRO A 385 14.41 6.58 1.23
CA PRO A 385 13.39 6.28 0.24
C PRO A 385 12.95 4.80 0.26
N ASN A 386 11.65 4.56 0.18
CA ASN A 386 11.09 3.23 -0.02
C ASN A 386 11.26 2.83 -1.48
N ARG A 387 12.38 2.16 -1.78
CA ARG A 387 12.76 1.78 -3.14
C ARG A 387 11.88 0.67 -3.75
N LEU A 388 10.84 0.21 -3.06
CA LEU A 388 9.76 -0.62 -3.62
C LEU A 388 8.50 0.20 -4.00
N LEU A 389 8.55 1.51 -3.80
CA LEU A 389 7.58 2.51 -4.27
C LEU A 389 8.18 3.50 -5.28
N PHE A 390 9.51 3.55 -5.37
CA PHE A 390 10.24 4.29 -6.38
C PHE A 390 10.95 3.32 -7.33
N SER A 391 11.08 3.69 -8.60
CA SER A 391 11.87 2.94 -9.57
C SER A 391 13.35 2.93 -9.15
N PRO A 392 14.18 2.05 -9.75
CA PRO A 392 15.63 2.13 -9.59
C PRO A 392 16.23 3.49 -9.98
N SER A 393 15.56 4.24 -10.85
CA SER A 393 15.92 5.60 -11.26
C SER A 393 15.26 6.71 -10.44
N GLY A 394 14.56 6.38 -9.36
CA GLY A 394 13.97 7.35 -8.43
C GLY A 394 12.63 7.92 -8.87
N ARG A 395 11.93 7.28 -9.81
CA ARG A 395 10.59 7.69 -10.27
C ARG A 395 9.50 7.13 -9.37
N TRP A 396 8.51 7.93 -9.00
CA TRP A 396 7.37 7.45 -8.22
C TRP A 396 6.57 6.47 -9.07
N LEU A 397 6.33 5.27 -8.54
CA LEU A 397 5.77 4.16 -9.32
C LEU A 397 4.24 4.13 -9.34
N GLN A 398 3.54 5.06 -8.70
CA GLN A 398 2.08 5.03 -8.62
C GLN A 398 1.45 6.27 -9.24
N ALA A 399 0.17 6.18 -9.63
CA ALA A 399 -0.60 7.35 -10.03
C ALA A 399 -0.77 8.36 -8.89
N ASP A 400 -1.04 9.61 -9.28
CA ASP A 400 -1.22 10.76 -8.38
C ASP A 400 -2.40 10.61 -7.41
N LYS A 401 -3.48 9.95 -7.84
CA LYS A 401 -4.70 9.75 -7.05
C LYS A 401 -4.73 8.48 -6.20
N VAL A 402 -3.71 7.62 -6.26
CA VAL A 402 -3.76 6.35 -5.52
C VAL A 402 -3.68 6.64 -4.02
N ASN A 403 -4.62 6.06 -3.27
CA ASN A 403 -4.74 6.23 -1.84
C ASN A 403 -4.84 4.86 -1.16
N PRO A 404 -4.01 4.57 -0.14
CA PRO A 404 -4.04 3.27 0.52
C PRO A 404 -5.36 3.01 1.29
N LEU A 405 -6.11 4.07 1.63
CA LEU A 405 -7.45 3.97 2.23
C LEU A 405 -8.42 3.14 1.39
N SER A 406 -8.29 3.17 0.05
CA SER A 406 -9.14 2.44 -0.90
C SER A 406 -8.98 0.92 -0.80
N GLY A 407 -7.89 0.44 -0.20
CA GLY A 407 -7.63 -0.98 0.02
C GLY A 407 -8.36 -1.58 1.22
N TRP A 408 -9.03 -0.77 2.05
CA TRP A 408 -9.54 -1.21 3.34
C TRP A 408 -10.96 -0.71 3.63
N HIS A 409 -11.67 -1.43 4.50
CA HIS A 409 -13.01 -1.05 4.95
C HIS A 409 -12.93 0.11 5.96
N LEU A 410 -13.23 1.33 5.50
CA LEU A 410 -13.05 2.57 6.27
C LEU A 410 -13.76 2.60 7.64
N PRO A 411 -15.01 2.12 7.79
CA PRO A 411 -15.62 2.05 9.11
C PRO A 411 -14.81 1.18 10.10
N SER A 412 -14.18 0.10 9.62
CA SER A 412 -13.28 -0.74 10.44
C SER A 412 -11.98 0.00 10.78
N VAL A 413 -11.42 0.76 9.84
CA VAL A 413 -10.23 1.59 10.04
C VAL A 413 -10.46 2.59 11.18
N ILE A 414 -11.55 3.36 11.10
CA ILE A 414 -11.91 4.35 12.14
C ILE A 414 -12.18 3.66 13.48
N LYS A 415 -12.88 2.52 13.48
CA LYS A 415 -13.16 1.76 14.70
C LYS A 415 -11.89 1.31 15.42
N VAL A 416 -10.91 0.77 14.69
CA VAL A 416 -9.63 0.35 15.28
C VAL A 416 -8.78 1.56 15.68
N GLY A 417 -8.74 2.62 14.88
CA GLY A 417 -8.07 3.87 15.25
C GLY A 417 -8.54 4.41 16.61
N LYS A 418 -9.86 4.51 16.81
CA LYS A 418 -10.46 4.92 18.10
C LYS A 418 -10.02 4.02 19.26
N LYS A 419 -9.93 2.71 19.03
CA LYS A 419 -9.48 1.74 20.06
C LYS A 419 -8.03 2.01 20.51
N HIS A 420 -7.17 2.51 19.62
CA HIS A 420 -5.78 2.90 19.93
C HIS A 420 -5.63 4.37 20.35
N GLY A 421 -6.73 5.10 20.52
CA GLY A 421 -6.71 6.50 20.93
C GLY A 421 -6.50 7.49 19.78
N ALA A 422 -6.46 7.05 18.53
CA ALA A 422 -6.47 7.94 17.38
C ALA A 422 -7.86 8.59 17.23
N LEU A 423 -7.86 9.89 16.93
CA LEU A 423 -9.09 10.61 16.62
C LEU A 423 -9.52 10.27 15.18
N PRO A 424 -10.83 10.15 14.90
CA PRO A 424 -11.31 9.91 13.54
C PRO A 424 -10.84 10.95 12.52
N LEU A 425 -10.61 12.19 12.99
CA LEU A 425 -10.09 13.31 12.22
C LEU A 425 -8.67 13.04 11.69
N ASP A 426 -7.90 12.17 12.37
CA ASP A 426 -6.61 11.66 11.90
C ASP A 426 -6.83 10.30 11.21
N ILE A 427 -7.37 10.35 10.00
CA ILE A 427 -7.76 9.15 9.26
C ILE A 427 -6.56 8.26 8.90
N TYR A 428 -5.39 8.86 8.64
CA TYR A 428 -4.16 8.10 8.36
C TYR A 428 -3.53 7.54 9.64
N GLY A 429 -3.65 8.21 10.78
CA GLY A 429 -3.35 7.62 12.09
C GLY A 429 -4.28 6.45 12.41
N CYS A 430 -5.59 6.57 12.15
CA CYS A 430 -6.53 5.46 12.28
C CYS A 430 -6.12 4.28 11.37
N MET A 431 -5.73 4.58 10.14
CA MET A 431 -5.25 3.59 9.18
C MET A 431 -3.94 2.93 9.63
N TYR A 432 -2.97 3.70 10.12
CA TYR A 432 -1.71 3.18 10.67
C TYR A 432 -2.00 2.11 11.74
N PHE A 433 -2.86 2.41 12.71
CA PHE A 433 -3.21 1.45 13.77
C PHE A 433 -3.99 0.24 13.23
N TYR A 434 -4.92 0.47 12.32
CA TYR A 434 -5.69 -0.62 11.71
C TYR A 434 -4.78 -1.60 10.95
N VAL A 435 -3.92 -1.10 10.05
CA VAL A 435 -3.00 -1.93 9.27
C VAL A 435 -1.97 -2.58 10.19
N SER A 436 -1.43 -1.85 11.17
CA SER A 436 -0.48 -2.42 12.14
C SER A 436 -1.09 -3.61 12.90
N ASP A 437 -2.34 -3.51 13.35
CA ASP A 437 -3.05 -4.62 13.99
C ASP A 437 -3.26 -5.81 13.03
N GLN A 438 -3.66 -5.55 11.78
CA GLN A 438 -3.81 -6.60 10.77
C GLN A 438 -2.49 -7.34 10.51
N LEU A 439 -1.38 -6.61 10.40
CA LEU A 439 -0.07 -7.19 10.12
C LEU A 439 0.54 -7.91 11.33
N ARG A 440 0.29 -7.44 12.56
CA ARG A 440 0.67 -8.16 13.79
C ARG A 440 -0.05 -9.49 13.91
N GLU A 441 -1.37 -9.49 13.65
CA GLU A 441 -2.16 -10.72 13.63
C GLU A 441 -1.63 -11.67 12.56
N PHE A 442 -1.38 -11.16 11.36
CA PHE A 442 -0.88 -11.95 10.24
C PHE A 442 0.48 -12.58 10.52
N ALA A 443 1.44 -11.82 11.06
CA ALA A 443 2.73 -12.34 11.51
C ALA A 443 2.55 -13.43 12.58
N SER A 444 1.57 -13.26 13.49
CA SER A 444 1.23 -14.28 14.47
C SER A 444 0.66 -15.54 13.83
N ARG A 445 -0.18 -15.40 12.80
CA ARG A 445 -0.74 -16.51 12.03
C ARG A 445 0.32 -17.27 11.25
N ILE A 446 1.27 -16.60 10.60
CA ILE A 446 2.41 -17.24 9.93
C ILE A 446 3.19 -18.14 10.90
N SER A 447 3.39 -17.71 12.15
CA SER A 447 4.10 -18.55 13.13
C SER A 447 3.28 -19.72 13.68
N SER A 448 1.95 -19.62 13.70
CA SER A 448 1.08 -20.54 14.44
C SER A 448 0.33 -21.55 13.57
N LEU A 449 -0.08 -21.15 12.37
CA LEU A 449 -0.73 -21.97 11.37
C LEU A 449 0.30 -22.69 10.48
N ARG A 450 -0.14 -23.76 9.81
CA ARG A 450 0.64 -24.41 8.76
C ARG A 450 0.30 -23.77 7.42
N ILE A 451 1.17 -22.88 6.93
CA ILE A 451 0.91 -22.15 5.69
C ILE A 451 2.02 -22.41 4.68
N LYS A 452 1.63 -22.83 3.48
CA LYS A 452 2.51 -22.94 2.33
C LYS A 452 2.22 -21.81 1.35
N PHE A 453 3.06 -20.81 1.32
CA PHE A 453 3.01 -19.78 0.27
C PHE A 453 3.72 -20.29 -0.99
N GLN A 454 3.07 -20.12 -2.13
CA GLN A 454 3.52 -20.55 -3.45
C GLN A 454 3.60 -19.33 -4.37
N LEU A 455 4.80 -18.80 -4.59
CA LEU A 455 4.98 -17.50 -5.25
C LEU A 455 5.48 -17.64 -6.70
N PHE A 456 4.78 -17.00 -7.64
CA PHE A 456 5.09 -17.02 -9.07
C PHE A 456 5.06 -15.61 -9.68
N ASN A 457 5.83 -15.41 -10.74
CA ASN A 457 5.78 -14.22 -11.59
C ASN A 457 5.49 -14.64 -13.05
N MET A 458 4.22 -14.86 -13.37
CA MET A 458 3.78 -15.40 -14.66
C MET A 458 2.49 -14.75 -15.13
N ASP A 459 2.20 -14.86 -16.43
CA ASP A 459 0.84 -14.66 -16.90
C ASP A 459 -0.11 -15.69 -16.23
N ALA A 460 -1.31 -15.27 -15.85
CA ALA A 460 -2.23 -16.12 -15.11
C ALA A 460 -2.68 -17.35 -15.92
N CYS A 461 -2.86 -17.25 -17.24
CA CYS A 461 -3.24 -18.37 -18.09
C CYS A 461 -2.04 -19.31 -18.34
N GLU A 462 -0.84 -18.76 -18.45
CA GLU A 462 0.41 -19.54 -18.50
C GLU A 462 0.60 -20.35 -17.22
N LEU A 463 0.43 -19.73 -16.05
CA LEU A 463 0.51 -20.40 -14.75
C LEU A 463 -0.46 -21.59 -14.66
N ALA A 464 -1.72 -21.42 -15.10
CA ALA A 464 -2.69 -22.50 -15.13
C ALA A 464 -2.28 -23.66 -16.07
N THR A 465 -1.65 -23.32 -17.19
CA THR A 465 -1.15 -24.30 -18.17
C THR A 465 0.04 -25.08 -17.62
N GLU A 466 1.02 -24.40 -17.01
CA GLU A 466 2.16 -25.03 -16.35
C GLU A 466 1.73 -25.89 -15.15
N LEU A 467 0.73 -25.43 -14.38
CA LEU A 467 0.13 -26.22 -13.31
C LEU A 467 -0.49 -27.50 -13.87
N SER A 468 -1.36 -27.38 -14.87
CA SER A 468 -2.10 -28.52 -15.43
C SER A 468 -1.19 -29.55 -16.12
N SER A 469 -0.08 -29.10 -16.70
CA SER A 469 0.93 -29.99 -17.31
C SER A 469 1.88 -30.63 -16.29
N GLY A 470 1.84 -30.21 -15.02
CA GLY A 470 2.71 -30.69 -13.95
C GLY A 470 4.11 -30.08 -13.94
N ALA A 471 4.39 -29.09 -14.81
CA ALA A 471 5.67 -28.40 -14.87
C ALA A 471 6.05 -27.71 -13.55
N LEU A 472 5.05 -27.33 -12.75
CA LEU A 472 5.24 -26.67 -11.44
C LEU A 472 5.49 -27.64 -10.28
N SER A 473 5.44 -28.96 -10.50
CA SER A 473 5.59 -29.95 -9.42
C SER A 473 6.96 -29.84 -8.73
N ARG A 474 8.01 -29.51 -9.50
CA ARG A 474 9.36 -29.24 -8.97
C ARG A 474 9.44 -28.02 -8.06
N TYR A 475 8.51 -27.09 -8.19
CA TYR A 475 8.36 -25.92 -7.32
C TYR A 475 7.30 -26.15 -6.22
N GLY A 476 6.90 -27.40 -6.01
CA GLY A 476 6.00 -27.80 -4.93
C GLY A 476 4.52 -27.59 -5.21
N LEU A 477 4.11 -27.35 -6.46
CA LEU A 477 2.70 -27.24 -6.86
C LEU A 477 2.33 -28.35 -7.84
N SER A 478 1.63 -29.38 -7.35
CA SER A 478 1.28 -30.59 -8.11
C SER A 478 0.20 -30.33 -9.17
N ALA A 479 0.24 -31.05 -10.30
CA ALA A 479 -0.81 -31.03 -11.32
C ALA A 479 -2.21 -31.42 -10.80
N ASP A 480 -2.25 -32.20 -9.72
CA ASP A 480 -3.50 -32.63 -9.07
C ASP A 480 -4.08 -31.55 -8.14
N THR A 481 -3.36 -30.44 -7.94
CA THR A 481 -3.83 -29.36 -7.08
C THR A 481 -5.14 -28.81 -7.63
N ARG A 482 -6.15 -28.76 -6.76
CA ARG A 482 -7.42 -28.09 -7.01
C ARG A 482 -7.69 -27.11 -5.88
N PHE A 483 -8.26 -25.97 -6.23
CA PHE A 483 -8.42 -24.85 -5.31
C PHE A 483 -9.83 -24.80 -4.72
N ASP A 484 -9.89 -24.54 -3.42
CA ASP A 484 -11.11 -24.16 -2.71
C ASP A 484 -11.53 -22.75 -3.11
N ARG A 485 -10.57 -21.86 -3.36
CA ARG A 485 -10.82 -20.48 -3.83
C ARG A 485 -9.83 -20.09 -4.92
N ILE A 486 -10.33 -19.43 -5.95
CA ILE A 486 -9.51 -18.78 -6.98
C ILE A 486 -9.98 -17.34 -7.04
N ASP A 487 -9.14 -16.38 -6.67
CA ASP A 487 -9.38 -14.96 -6.86
C ASP A 487 -8.67 -14.47 -8.12
N ALA A 488 -9.47 -14.16 -9.14
CA ALA A 488 -9.04 -13.64 -10.43
C ALA A 488 -8.89 -12.11 -10.44
N SER A 489 -9.17 -11.43 -9.33
CA SER A 489 -9.12 -9.97 -9.25
C SER A 489 -9.93 -9.35 -10.40
N ASN A 490 -9.37 -8.34 -11.09
CA ASN A 490 -9.93 -7.71 -12.27
C ASN A 490 -9.43 -8.28 -13.61
N LEU A 491 -8.84 -9.48 -13.65
CA LEU A 491 -8.33 -10.05 -14.91
C LEU A 491 -9.41 -10.25 -15.99
N MET A 492 -10.68 -10.37 -15.58
CA MET A 492 -11.82 -10.57 -16.48
C MET A 492 -12.37 -9.26 -17.06
N ASP A 493 -11.92 -8.09 -16.59
CA ASP A 493 -12.34 -6.79 -17.12
C ASP A 493 -11.83 -6.57 -18.57
N PRO A 494 -12.42 -5.57 -19.27
CA PRO A 494 -11.84 -5.06 -20.51
C PRO A 494 -10.40 -4.59 -20.30
N HIS A 495 -9.55 -4.75 -21.32
CA HIS A 495 -8.13 -4.37 -21.32
C HIS A 495 -7.18 -5.29 -20.52
N TYR A 496 -7.70 -6.33 -19.88
CA TYR A 496 -6.90 -7.42 -19.28
C TYR A 496 -7.03 -8.70 -20.12
N LEU A 497 -7.10 -9.88 -19.48
CA LEU A 497 -7.24 -11.17 -20.16
C LEU A 497 -8.66 -11.39 -20.69
N GLY A 498 -9.66 -10.85 -19.99
CA GLY A 498 -11.07 -11.00 -20.34
C GLY A 498 -11.69 -12.30 -19.83
N VAL A 499 -13.01 -12.41 -20.03
CA VAL A 499 -13.84 -13.48 -19.42
C VAL A 499 -13.43 -14.87 -19.89
N ALA A 500 -13.32 -15.09 -21.20
CA ALA A 500 -13.14 -16.44 -21.74
C ALA A 500 -11.78 -17.08 -21.40
N PRO A 501 -10.63 -16.39 -21.55
CA PRO A 501 -9.32 -16.98 -21.23
C PRO A 501 -9.23 -17.39 -19.76
N VAL A 502 -9.62 -16.52 -18.83
CA VAL A 502 -9.54 -16.80 -17.39
C VAL A 502 -10.40 -18.00 -17.02
N LEU A 503 -11.66 -18.05 -17.45
CA LEU A 503 -12.57 -19.15 -17.09
C LEU A 503 -12.17 -20.49 -17.73
N ASN A 504 -11.66 -20.47 -18.97
CA ASN A 504 -11.20 -21.69 -19.63
C ASN A 504 -9.93 -22.26 -18.99
N SER A 505 -9.01 -21.39 -18.54
CA SER A 505 -7.75 -21.81 -17.91
C SER A 505 -7.93 -22.26 -16.46
N TRP A 506 -8.73 -21.53 -15.68
CA TRP A 506 -8.84 -21.76 -14.22
C TRP A 506 -10.09 -22.53 -13.80
N GLY A 507 -11.09 -22.66 -14.68
CA GLY A 507 -12.37 -23.30 -14.33
C GLY A 507 -12.25 -24.78 -13.97
N SER A 508 -11.32 -25.52 -14.58
CA SER A 508 -11.03 -26.93 -14.26
C SER A 508 -10.17 -27.12 -13.02
N LEU A 509 -9.46 -26.07 -12.58
CA LEU A 509 -8.60 -26.05 -11.40
C LEU A 509 -9.40 -25.78 -10.11
N LEU A 510 -10.65 -25.35 -10.23
CA LEU A 510 -11.56 -25.20 -9.08
C LEU A 510 -12.05 -26.57 -8.59
N LYS A 511 -12.03 -26.81 -7.27
CA LYS A 511 -12.56 -28.05 -6.66
C LYS A 511 -14.04 -28.26 -7.01
N GLN A 512 -14.44 -29.52 -7.15
CA GLN A 512 -15.83 -29.90 -7.37
C GLN A 512 -16.57 -30.11 -6.05
N ASN A 513 -16.97 -29.01 -5.41
CA ASN A 513 -17.87 -29.03 -4.26
C ASN A 513 -18.74 -27.76 -4.21
N SER A 514 -19.69 -27.68 -3.28
CA SER A 514 -20.64 -26.55 -3.17
C SER A 514 -20.02 -25.24 -2.67
N HIS A 515 -18.89 -25.32 -1.97
CA HIS A 515 -18.25 -24.18 -1.32
C HIS A 515 -17.17 -23.54 -2.19
N ALA A 516 -16.57 -24.34 -3.07
CA ALA A 516 -15.53 -23.89 -3.98
C ALA A 516 -16.02 -22.72 -4.83
N THR A 517 -15.20 -21.68 -4.92
CA THR A 517 -15.57 -20.45 -5.62
C THR A 517 -14.41 -19.89 -6.43
N LEU A 518 -14.66 -19.60 -7.71
CA LEU A 518 -13.85 -18.67 -8.48
C LEU A 518 -14.49 -17.29 -8.34
N LEU A 519 -13.74 -16.33 -7.83
CA LEU A 519 -14.14 -14.96 -7.58
C LEU A 519 -13.47 -14.05 -8.61
N ALA A 520 -14.23 -13.10 -9.14
CA ALA A 520 -13.70 -12.00 -9.93
C ALA A 520 -14.44 -10.71 -9.58
N HIS A 521 -13.77 -9.58 -9.76
CA HIS A 521 -14.38 -8.26 -9.67
C HIS A 521 -14.15 -7.47 -10.96
N PHE A 522 -15.12 -6.62 -11.31
CA PHE A 522 -15.13 -5.80 -12.50
C PHE A 522 -15.19 -4.36 -12.07
N ILE A 523 -14.11 -3.63 -12.28
CA ILE A 523 -14.00 -2.19 -11.99
C ILE A 523 -13.93 -1.36 -13.27
N ASN A 524 -13.65 -1.99 -14.42
CA ASN A 524 -13.50 -1.31 -15.71
C ASN A 524 -14.61 -1.60 -16.72
N TRP A 525 -15.49 -2.57 -16.46
CA TRP A 525 -16.58 -2.96 -17.38
C TRP A 525 -17.46 -1.80 -17.87
N VAL A 526 -17.63 -0.75 -17.06
CA VAL A 526 -18.46 0.43 -17.42
C VAL A 526 -17.91 1.22 -18.60
N SER A 527 -16.62 1.12 -18.91
CA SER A 527 -16.03 1.77 -20.08
C SER A 527 -16.47 1.10 -21.39
N ALA A 528 -16.86 -0.18 -21.32
CA ALA A 528 -17.23 -1.00 -22.47
C ALA A 528 -18.76 -1.20 -22.61
N GLN A 529 -19.56 -0.77 -21.62
CA GLN A 529 -20.99 -1.04 -21.59
C GLN A 529 -21.84 0.23 -21.42
N PRO A 530 -22.69 0.57 -22.40
CA PRO A 530 -23.69 1.61 -22.24
C PRO A 530 -24.59 1.34 -21.03
N LYS A 531 -24.98 2.41 -20.33
CA LYS A 531 -25.78 2.36 -19.09
C LYS A 531 -25.07 1.64 -17.94
N GLY A 532 -23.75 1.47 -18.00
CA GLY A 532 -22.94 1.06 -16.86
C GLY A 532 -22.85 2.15 -15.77
N VAL A 533 -23.00 3.41 -16.15
CA VAL A 533 -23.14 4.58 -15.26
C VAL A 533 -24.34 5.41 -15.71
N PRO A 534 -24.87 6.34 -14.87
CA PRO A 534 -25.93 7.24 -15.25
C PRO A 534 -25.64 8.01 -16.54
N GLY A 535 -26.59 8.05 -17.47
CA GLY A 535 -26.52 8.95 -18.63
C GLY A 535 -26.94 10.38 -18.27
N MET A 536 -26.64 11.35 -19.15
CA MET A 536 -27.01 12.76 -18.92
C MET A 536 -28.50 12.99 -18.60
N LEU A 537 -29.39 12.18 -19.20
CA LEU A 537 -30.84 12.26 -18.95
C LEU A 537 -31.24 11.71 -17.57
N ASP A 538 -30.44 10.81 -16.98
CA ASP A 538 -30.68 10.23 -15.67
C ASP A 538 -30.21 11.16 -14.53
N ILE A 539 -29.18 11.98 -14.79
CA ILE A 539 -28.51 12.81 -13.77
C ILE A 539 -29.49 13.70 -12.99
N PRO A 540 -30.42 14.46 -13.60
CA PRO A 540 -31.32 15.33 -12.83
C PRO A 540 -32.19 14.56 -11.83
N ARG A 541 -32.74 13.41 -12.24
CA ARG A 541 -33.54 12.54 -11.36
C ARG A 541 -32.67 11.95 -10.24
N ILE A 542 -31.48 11.47 -10.55
CA ILE A 542 -30.58 10.87 -9.56
C ILE A 542 -30.10 11.90 -8.54
N ILE A 543 -29.81 13.14 -8.96
CA ILE A 543 -29.49 14.22 -8.03
C ILE A 543 -30.64 14.43 -7.03
N MET A 544 -31.90 14.44 -7.49
CA MET A 544 -33.06 14.56 -6.60
C MET A 544 -33.17 13.39 -5.62
N GLU A 545 -32.90 12.16 -6.07
CA GLU A 545 -32.89 10.97 -5.22
C GLU A 545 -31.76 11.01 -4.19
N CYS A 546 -30.54 11.35 -4.61
CA CYS A 546 -29.39 11.49 -3.71
C CYS A 546 -29.61 12.57 -2.65
N ARG A 547 -30.31 13.65 -2.99
CA ARG A 547 -30.75 14.70 -2.05
C ARG A 547 -31.74 14.17 -1.02
N ALA A 548 -32.80 13.51 -1.47
CA ALA A 548 -33.78 12.87 -0.59
C ALA A 548 -33.13 11.86 0.38
N ASP A 549 -32.16 11.10 -0.11
CA ASP A 549 -31.42 10.08 0.65
C ASP A 549 -30.22 10.66 1.43
N LYS A 550 -29.99 11.99 1.37
CA LYS A 550 -28.88 12.70 2.03
C LYS A 550 -27.47 12.20 1.67
N LEU A 551 -27.31 11.68 0.45
CA LEU A 551 -26.03 11.23 -0.08
C LEU A 551 -25.14 12.37 -0.57
N ILE A 552 -25.75 13.53 -0.83
CA ILE A 552 -25.07 14.76 -1.25
C ILE A 552 -25.53 15.94 -0.40
N PRO A 553 -24.70 17.00 -0.25
CA PRO A 553 -25.07 18.17 0.52
C PRO A 553 -26.26 18.92 -0.08
N GLU A 554 -27.15 19.40 0.80
CA GLU A 554 -28.28 20.26 0.44
C GLU A 554 -27.89 21.74 0.55
N PRO A 555 -28.33 22.58 -0.40
CA PRO A 555 -28.14 24.01 -0.29
C PRO A 555 -28.92 24.57 0.92
N PRO A 556 -28.41 25.60 1.60
CA PRO A 556 -29.13 26.23 2.71
C PRO A 556 -30.51 26.75 2.28
N PRO A 557 -31.53 26.69 3.16
CA PRO A 557 -32.84 27.23 2.85
C PRO A 557 -32.74 28.74 2.59
N ARG A 558 -33.41 29.22 1.53
CA ARG A 558 -33.41 30.64 1.12
C ARG A 558 -32.02 31.20 0.75
N CYS A 559 -31.10 30.36 0.30
CA CYS A 559 -29.81 30.80 -0.23
C CYS A 559 -29.94 31.62 -1.52
N THR A 560 -28.88 32.36 -1.88
CA THR A 560 -28.83 33.12 -3.13
C THR A 560 -28.68 32.19 -4.33
N ARG A 561 -28.90 32.73 -5.55
CA ARG A 561 -28.77 31.95 -6.78
C ARG A 561 -27.35 31.41 -6.95
N GLU A 562 -26.36 32.21 -6.59
CA GLU A 562 -24.94 31.87 -6.67
C GLU A 562 -24.60 30.68 -5.77
N VAL A 563 -25.13 30.66 -4.54
CA VAL A 563 -24.95 29.54 -3.61
C VAL A 563 -25.64 28.27 -4.14
N LEU A 564 -26.84 28.40 -4.72
CA LEU A 564 -27.53 27.27 -5.31
C LEU A 564 -26.76 26.65 -6.50
N ASP A 565 -26.19 27.51 -7.36
CA ASP A 565 -25.40 27.09 -8.51
C ASP A 565 -24.08 26.43 -8.05
N GLU A 566 -23.44 26.95 -6.99
CA GLU A 566 -22.26 26.33 -6.36
C GLU A 566 -22.54 24.91 -5.84
N TYR A 567 -23.62 24.72 -5.06
CA TYR A 567 -24.00 23.39 -4.57
C TYR A 567 -24.34 22.41 -5.68
N THR A 568 -24.96 22.91 -6.75
CA THR A 568 -25.28 22.09 -7.93
C THR A 568 -24.01 21.65 -8.66
N MET A 569 -23.03 22.55 -8.77
CA MET A 569 -21.73 22.24 -9.36
C MET A 569 -20.89 21.29 -8.48
N MET A 570 -20.92 21.48 -7.16
CA MET A 570 -20.28 20.56 -6.22
C MET A 570 -20.86 19.15 -6.37
N ALA A 571 -22.19 19.02 -6.40
CA ALA A 571 -22.85 17.74 -6.59
C ALA A 571 -22.43 17.06 -7.91
N SER A 572 -22.40 17.80 -9.02
CA SER A 572 -22.08 17.22 -10.33
C SER A 572 -20.60 16.84 -10.51
N ILE A 573 -19.68 17.50 -9.81
CA ILE A 573 -18.23 17.31 -9.98
C ILE A 573 -17.65 16.37 -8.92
N CYS A 574 -18.06 16.51 -7.66
CA CYS A 574 -17.42 15.85 -6.51
C CYS A 574 -18.20 14.64 -5.99
N TYR A 575 -19.48 14.49 -6.36
CA TYR A 575 -20.35 13.44 -5.82
C TYR A 575 -20.81 12.43 -6.88
N THR A 576 -20.03 12.24 -7.94
CA THR A 576 -20.32 11.21 -8.95
C THR A 576 -20.42 9.80 -8.34
N GLN A 577 -19.67 9.53 -7.27
CA GLN A 577 -19.77 8.32 -6.45
C GLN A 577 -21.18 8.11 -5.89
N ALA A 578 -21.83 9.17 -5.41
CA ALA A 578 -23.20 9.11 -4.89
C ALA A 578 -24.19 8.71 -5.99
N PHE A 579 -24.00 9.24 -7.20
CA PHE A 579 -24.85 8.92 -8.35
C PHE A 579 -24.71 7.46 -8.74
N ASN A 580 -23.48 6.97 -8.84
CA ASN A 580 -23.19 5.58 -9.18
C ASN A 580 -23.67 4.61 -8.09
N ALA A 581 -23.54 4.97 -6.81
CA ALA A 581 -24.08 4.21 -5.69
C ALA A 581 -25.60 4.07 -5.79
N ARG A 582 -26.29 5.15 -6.19
CA ARG A 582 -27.76 5.16 -6.32
C ARG A 582 -28.27 4.58 -7.64
N TYR A 583 -27.39 4.39 -8.62
CA TYR A 583 -27.74 3.89 -9.93
C TYR A 583 -27.77 2.36 -9.99
N GLU A 584 -28.90 1.83 -10.46
CA GLU A 584 -29.12 0.40 -10.66
C GLU A 584 -28.65 0.03 -12.08
N ASN A 585 -27.52 -0.67 -12.17
CA ASN A 585 -26.88 -1.07 -13.43
C ASN A 585 -26.70 -2.60 -13.56
N SER A 586 -27.42 -3.43 -12.78
CA SER A 586 -27.34 -4.90 -12.88
C SER A 586 -27.80 -5.44 -14.21
N LYS A 587 -28.83 -4.83 -14.82
CA LYS A 587 -29.26 -5.20 -16.17
C LYS A 587 -28.17 -4.94 -17.20
N ALA A 588 -27.55 -3.76 -17.14
CA ALA A 588 -26.45 -3.39 -18.03
C ALA A 588 -25.24 -4.32 -17.82
N PHE A 589 -24.92 -4.68 -16.58
CA PHE A 589 -23.83 -5.62 -16.30
C PHE A 589 -24.13 -7.03 -16.85
N LYS A 590 -25.38 -7.49 -16.76
CA LYS A 590 -25.78 -8.75 -17.39
C LYS A 590 -25.64 -8.69 -18.92
N GLU A 591 -26.10 -7.60 -19.55
CA GLU A 591 -25.94 -7.37 -20.99
C GLU A 591 -24.45 -7.36 -21.40
N TYR A 592 -23.58 -6.76 -20.58
CA TYR A 592 -22.13 -6.82 -20.76
C TYR A 592 -21.63 -8.26 -20.72
N LEU A 593 -21.95 -9.05 -19.70
CA LEU A 593 -21.52 -10.45 -19.60
C LEU A 593 -22.04 -11.31 -20.77
N ASP A 594 -23.28 -11.07 -21.21
CA ASP A 594 -23.86 -11.73 -22.38
C ASP A 594 -23.08 -11.35 -23.66
N SER A 595 -22.66 -10.08 -23.81
CA SER A 595 -21.81 -9.62 -24.93
C SER A 595 -20.42 -10.28 -24.94
N GLN A 596 -19.92 -10.70 -23.77
CA GLN A 596 -18.67 -11.46 -23.61
C GLN A 596 -18.86 -12.97 -23.86
N ASN A 597 -20.02 -13.39 -24.37
CA ASN A 597 -20.38 -14.78 -24.63
C ASN A 597 -20.29 -15.69 -23.39
N LEU A 598 -20.51 -15.11 -22.19
CA LEU A 598 -20.42 -15.84 -20.92
C LEU A 598 -21.23 -17.15 -20.91
N PRO A 599 -22.48 -17.22 -21.41
CA PRO A 599 -23.24 -18.47 -21.40
C PRO A 599 -22.54 -19.63 -22.13
N SER A 600 -21.83 -19.36 -23.23
CA SER A 600 -21.08 -20.39 -23.93
C SER A 600 -19.82 -20.78 -23.19
N VAL A 601 -19.09 -19.81 -22.66
CA VAL A 601 -17.85 -20.02 -21.88
C VAL A 601 -18.13 -20.86 -20.63
N LEU A 602 -19.24 -20.59 -19.93
CA LEU A 602 -19.66 -21.37 -18.75
C LEU A 602 -19.91 -22.84 -19.10
N ARG A 603 -20.58 -23.11 -20.23
CA ARG A 603 -20.81 -24.49 -20.70
C ARG A 603 -19.50 -25.20 -21.01
N THR A 604 -18.56 -24.55 -21.69
CA THR A 604 -17.28 -25.18 -22.09
C THR A 604 -16.33 -25.36 -20.92
N SER A 605 -16.33 -24.44 -19.95
CA SER A 605 -15.48 -24.52 -18.74
C SER A 605 -16.08 -25.40 -17.63
N GLY A 606 -17.35 -25.81 -17.76
CA GLY A 606 -18.06 -26.57 -16.72
C GLY A 606 -18.32 -25.75 -15.46
N LEU A 607 -18.60 -24.46 -15.64
CA LEU A 607 -18.86 -23.49 -14.57
C LEU A 607 -20.29 -22.98 -14.62
N ARG A 608 -20.74 -22.43 -13.49
CA ARG A 608 -22.01 -21.70 -13.36
C ARG A 608 -21.82 -20.48 -12.46
N VAL A 609 -22.48 -19.38 -12.81
CA VAL A 609 -22.55 -18.20 -11.94
C VAL A 609 -23.42 -18.51 -10.72
N LYS A 610 -22.93 -18.19 -9.52
CA LYS A 610 -23.70 -18.32 -8.29
C LYS A 610 -24.75 -17.21 -8.23
N ARG A 611 -26.03 -17.59 -8.17
CA ARG A 611 -27.13 -16.60 -8.03
C ARG A 611 -27.10 -15.91 -6.66
N LYS A 612 -26.85 -16.70 -5.62
CA LYS A 612 -26.62 -16.21 -4.26
C LYS A 612 -25.14 -16.35 -3.98
N HIS A 613 -24.49 -15.22 -3.74
CA HIS A 613 -23.10 -15.17 -3.34
C HIS A 613 -22.92 -15.62 -1.88
N THR A 614 -21.69 -16.02 -1.58
CA THR A 614 -21.29 -16.60 -0.28
C THR A 614 -20.08 -15.91 0.32
N ILE A 615 -19.31 -15.18 -0.47
CA ILE A 615 -18.06 -14.51 -0.07
C ILE A 615 -18.23 -13.00 -0.15
N VAL A 616 -18.68 -12.48 -1.29
CA VAL A 616 -18.82 -11.03 -1.55
C VAL A 616 -20.21 -10.66 -2.04
N PRO A 617 -20.75 -9.47 -1.70
CA PRO A 617 -22.00 -9.00 -2.30
C PRO A 617 -21.87 -8.83 -3.82
N HIS A 618 -22.98 -8.72 -4.54
CA HIS A 618 -22.95 -8.51 -6.01
C HIS A 618 -22.32 -7.16 -6.42
N ARG A 619 -22.30 -6.18 -5.49
CA ARG A 619 -21.63 -4.88 -5.59
C ARG A 619 -21.25 -4.41 -4.19
N LEU A 620 -20.34 -3.44 -4.07
CA LEU A 620 -19.93 -2.84 -2.79
C LEU A 620 -21.13 -2.43 -1.92
N GLU A 621 -21.10 -2.78 -0.64
CA GLU A 621 -22.16 -2.57 0.37
C GLU A 621 -23.57 -3.06 -0.06
N GLY A 622 -23.64 -3.95 -1.06
CA GLY A 622 -24.89 -4.46 -1.62
C GLY A 622 -25.35 -5.78 -0.99
N SER A 623 -26.19 -6.51 -1.74
CA SER A 623 -26.73 -7.79 -1.29
C SER A 623 -25.93 -8.99 -1.80
N LEU A 624 -25.82 -10.03 -0.97
CA LEU A 624 -25.38 -11.38 -1.40
C LEU A 624 -26.44 -12.08 -2.26
N LYS A 625 -27.71 -11.68 -2.18
CA LYS A 625 -28.84 -12.38 -2.82
C LYS A 625 -29.30 -11.70 -4.11
N SER A 626 -29.29 -10.37 -4.14
CA SER A 626 -29.87 -9.61 -5.23
C SER A 626 -28.83 -8.75 -5.94
N PRO A 627 -28.57 -8.97 -7.24
CA PRO A 627 -27.65 -8.15 -8.01
C PRO A 627 -28.14 -6.70 -8.22
N SER A 628 -29.46 -6.46 -8.09
CA SER A 628 -30.07 -5.15 -8.23
C SER A 628 -30.23 -4.38 -6.93
N ALA A 629 -29.86 -4.98 -5.79
CA ALA A 629 -29.90 -4.27 -4.51
C ALA A 629 -28.84 -3.16 -4.51
N LEU A 630 -29.29 -1.94 -4.24
CA LEU A 630 -28.42 -0.78 -4.06
C LEU A 630 -27.75 -0.83 -2.68
N PRO A 631 -26.56 -0.22 -2.53
CA PRO A 631 -25.91 -0.07 -1.24
C PRO A 631 -26.78 0.69 -0.24
N SER A 632 -26.64 0.35 1.03
CA SER A 632 -27.31 1.04 2.14
C SER A 632 -26.27 1.58 3.11
N PHE A 633 -26.39 2.87 3.43
CA PHE A 633 -25.52 3.53 4.39
C PHE A 633 -26.33 3.82 5.67
N PRO A 634 -25.95 3.24 6.82
CA PRO A 634 -26.77 3.31 8.04
C PRO A 634 -26.86 4.70 8.66
N ASP A 635 -25.85 5.55 8.45
CA ASP A 635 -25.75 6.87 9.06
C ASP A 635 -24.92 7.85 8.21
N ALA A 636 -24.93 9.12 8.60
CA ALA A 636 -24.23 10.19 7.90
C ALA A 636 -22.70 10.00 7.89
N GLN A 637 -22.12 9.38 8.93
CA GLN A 637 -20.69 9.10 8.97
C GLN A 637 -20.35 8.02 7.93
N SER A 638 -21.17 6.98 7.80
CA SER A 638 -21.03 5.96 6.77
C SER A 638 -21.14 6.56 5.37
N ILE A 639 -22.13 7.44 5.12
CA ILE A 639 -22.25 8.13 3.82
C ILE A 639 -20.97 8.91 3.52
N TYR A 640 -20.49 9.71 4.47
CA TYR A 640 -19.28 10.50 4.31
C TYR A 640 -18.05 9.64 3.98
N LEU A 641 -17.79 8.59 4.76
CA LEU A 641 -16.65 7.71 4.53
C LEU A 641 -16.71 7.01 3.16
N HIS A 642 -17.89 6.55 2.76
CA HIS A 642 -18.06 5.76 1.53
C HIS A 642 -18.13 6.61 0.26
N ILE A 643 -18.73 7.80 0.34
CA ILE A 643 -18.99 8.66 -0.82
C ILE A 643 -17.92 9.75 -1.01
N ALA A 644 -17.45 10.36 0.09
CA ALA A 644 -16.52 11.48 0.02
C ALA A 644 -15.05 11.09 0.23
N VAL A 645 -14.79 10.14 1.13
CA VAL A 645 -13.40 9.74 1.50
C VAL A 645 -12.86 8.61 0.62
N SER A 646 -13.71 7.65 0.26
CA SER A 646 -13.33 6.48 -0.55
C SER A 646 -13.29 6.81 -2.04
N ASP A 647 -12.26 6.31 -2.75
CA ASP A 647 -12.12 6.46 -4.21
C ASP A 647 -12.86 5.41 -5.05
N ASN A 648 -13.66 4.53 -4.42
CA ASN A 648 -14.48 3.57 -5.16
C ASN A 648 -15.44 4.29 -6.11
N THR A 649 -15.58 3.80 -7.33
CA THR A 649 -16.47 4.37 -8.35
C THR A 649 -17.94 4.07 -8.08
N TRP A 650 -18.22 3.08 -7.22
CA TRP A 650 -19.53 2.51 -6.92
C TRP A 650 -20.20 1.80 -8.09
N ALA A 651 -19.53 1.68 -9.22
CA ALA A 651 -19.99 0.91 -10.37
C ALA A 651 -19.41 -0.52 -10.38
N GLU A 652 -18.53 -0.85 -9.43
CA GLU A 652 -17.88 -2.15 -9.34
C GLU A 652 -18.90 -3.29 -9.22
N ARG A 653 -18.52 -4.44 -9.76
CA ARG A 653 -19.32 -5.66 -9.72
C ARG A 653 -18.49 -6.84 -9.33
N TYR A 654 -19.07 -7.73 -8.53
CA TYR A 654 -18.47 -9.01 -8.21
C TYR A 654 -19.20 -10.13 -8.94
N MET A 655 -18.46 -11.19 -9.26
CA MET A 655 -19.02 -12.43 -9.79
C MET A 655 -18.41 -13.61 -9.05
N GLU A 656 -19.27 -14.45 -8.48
CA GLU A 656 -18.88 -15.75 -7.95
C GLU A 656 -19.28 -16.87 -8.91
N LEU A 657 -18.37 -17.79 -9.18
CA LEU A 657 -18.61 -18.97 -10.01
C LEU A 657 -18.32 -20.24 -9.22
N GLY A 658 -19.12 -21.28 -9.48
CA GLY A 658 -18.88 -22.63 -8.98
C GLY A 658 -18.85 -23.63 -10.13
N ARG A 659 -18.40 -24.86 -9.85
CA ARG A 659 -18.52 -25.98 -10.78
C ARG A 659 -20.01 -26.34 -10.96
N VAL A 660 -20.35 -26.82 -12.17
CA VAL A 660 -21.68 -27.38 -12.50
C VAL A 660 -21.90 -28.68 -11.75
#